data_AF-A0AA39NCM5-F1
#
_entry.id   AF-A0AA39NCM5-F1
#
_cell.length_a   1.000
_cell.length_b   1.000
_cell.length_c   1.000
_cell.angle_alpha   90.00
_cell.angle_beta   90.00
_cell.angle_gamma   90.00
#
_symmetry.space_group_name_H-M   'P 1'
#
loop_
_entity.id
_entity.type
_entity.pdbx_description
1 polymer ?
#
loop_
_entity_poly.entity_id
_entity_poly.type
_entity_poly.pdbx_seq_one_letter_code
_entity_poly.pdbx_strand_id
1 'polypeptide(L)'
;MKTRVNLPILIDLPIFPPLGTWSDFSPESEEAVSFSENNFERFWEGRIRMTVEDQNIPQDDRPPSPHIPSDQSQLPANYIRTKYHPSSGREPREESLEAFQVQEQSSEENIPVDDTLWCPYRSLLDFELSECILEAALNEGDTDSLLKNIAKQAYLRTPLKGEDYRFDVYHRDLWSWTLDILQDPVLVPHLVWDAQKLFRHQGRTSERFYTEPWTGNIFWEVQSALPNDGKPICYIIYADKTHLSSFGTVQGYPVIVRLGNLPAHICNGQGIGGGRVIGWLPIVQEEPRHHNKPYYADFKRTVWHKAFEIILSSIKDRSKLGTWVQPSSLDATPWHVFPTIMILSADYEEHQRKMDKAYRLRTAAWSQGLYNEARELTSASDRNALLQPYGLRFVENVFWSIEHCDVHRALSFDHLHAFHNGLFGNHLRKEVIARIEKLGSSFSQQADNQSETFPSWKDLYHFKQGFMNVTFTDGQKYEALSKQLIFIAHNILTQERDPIGYLLLRALRVYMELDMYAGLSLHTSGTLQAGRTKPLIFAALIDVYLSLDFLIFDSSDADKQPSKKTFKTWEFPKIHSHKHLFNDIEAKGVTLNYNTKPNESMHGSFKEAYQRCTNFKDFEKQILRIDLHDRQAGQAQSAEAEAEEGDPSLTDEEEAVGQPDYTTAASVHGHHGKGGGKMTIAEVEGRATDNRNYRDFQERLSAHMQNHFKDNPEDLPLVDGTAAAFEGFSPEDLV
;
A
#
# COMPACT_ATOMS: atom_id res chain seq x y z
N MET A 1 17.01 19.34 -2.71
CA MET A 1 16.65 17.91 -2.76
C MET A 1 16.35 17.45 -1.35
N LYS A 2 15.08 17.25 -0.99
CA LYS A 2 14.68 16.62 0.27
C LYS A 2 14.81 15.11 0.04
N THR A 3 15.88 14.50 0.53
CA THR A 3 16.02 13.04 0.57
C THR A 3 14.94 12.51 1.52
N ARG A 4 13.86 11.96 0.95
CA ARG A 4 12.95 11.08 1.70
C ARG A 4 13.75 9.81 1.97
N VAL A 5 14.07 9.59 3.25
CA VAL A 5 14.88 8.45 3.66
C VAL A 5 13.91 7.33 4.01
N ASN A 6 13.66 6.45 3.05
CA ASN A 6 12.75 5.31 3.18
C ASN A 6 13.57 4.02 3.36
N LEU A 7 12.89 2.88 3.50
CA LEU A 7 13.45 1.51 3.50
C LEU A 7 14.61 1.20 2.49
N PRO A 8 14.85 1.91 1.37
CA PRO A 8 16.06 1.83 0.53
C PRO A 8 17.42 1.72 1.25
N ILE A 9 17.54 2.19 2.49
CA ILE A 9 18.77 2.04 3.29
C ILE A 9 18.93 0.63 3.88
N LEU A 10 17.84 -0.09 4.17
CA LEU A 10 17.84 -1.39 4.83
C LEU A 10 18.18 -2.59 3.92
N ILE A 11 18.30 -2.44 2.60
CA ILE A 11 18.38 -3.62 1.70
C ILE A 11 19.53 -3.52 0.69
N ASP A 12 20.42 -2.53 0.84
CA ASP A 12 21.58 -2.32 -0.05
C ASP A 12 21.19 -2.41 -1.53
N LEU A 13 20.39 -1.43 -1.95
CA LEU A 13 19.94 -1.30 -3.33
C LEU A 13 21.10 -0.95 -4.28
N PRO A 14 21.05 -1.45 -5.54
CA PRO A 14 22.24 -1.74 -6.34
C PRO A 14 22.99 -0.52 -6.91
N ILE A 15 24.30 -0.68 -7.00
CA ILE A 15 25.17 -0.15 -8.05
C ILE A 15 25.51 -1.38 -8.91
N PHE A 16 25.45 -1.30 -10.24
CA PHE A 16 25.81 -2.42 -11.12
C PHE A 16 27.02 -2.04 -11.99
N PRO A 17 27.99 -2.96 -12.20
CA PRO A 17 29.15 -2.67 -13.04
C PRO A 17 28.82 -2.91 -14.53
N PRO A 18 29.55 -2.26 -15.47
CA PRO A 18 29.58 -2.73 -16.85
C PRO A 18 30.22 -4.13 -16.90
N LEU A 19 29.67 -5.03 -17.73
CA LEU A 19 30.26 -6.34 -18.00
C LEU A 19 31.71 -6.16 -18.47
N GLY A 20 32.66 -6.68 -17.69
CA GLY A 20 34.04 -6.88 -18.13
C GLY A 20 34.09 -8.03 -19.12
N THR A 21 34.81 -7.81 -20.21
CA THR A 21 35.02 -8.76 -21.31
C THR A 21 35.77 -10.00 -20.84
N TRP A 22 35.15 -11.18 -20.82
CA TRP A 22 35.89 -12.44 -20.99
C TRP A 22 35.07 -13.43 -21.81
N SER A 23 35.68 -13.77 -22.93
CA SER A 23 35.41 -14.86 -23.86
C SER A 23 35.33 -16.20 -23.12
N ASP A 24 34.30 -16.98 -23.49
CA ASP A 24 34.23 -18.44 -23.50
C ASP A 24 32.90 -18.93 -22.92
N PHE A 25 31.81 -18.64 -23.63
CA PHE A 25 30.61 -19.50 -23.70
C PHE A 25 29.78 -19.00 -24.88
N SER A 26 29.63 -19.84 -25.91
CA SER A 26 28.81 -19.56 -27.09
C SER A 26 27.33 -19.84 -26.75
N PRO A 27 26.42 -18.85 -26.80
CA PRO A 27 25.00 -19.12 -26.84
C PRO A 27 24.59 -19.32 -28.31
N GLU A 28 24.10 -20.51 -28.62
CA GLU A 28 23.45 -20.79 -29.90
C GLU A 28 22.20 -19.89 -30.05
N SER A 29 22.23 -19.11 -31.13
CA SER A 29 21.11 -18.45 -31.85
C SER A 29 19.86 -18.05 -31.06
N GLU A 30 19.83 -16.79 -30.60
CA GLU A 30 18.60 -15.98 -30.63
C GLU A 30 18.84 -14.82 -31.62
N GLU A 31 18.10 -14.83 -32.74
CA GLU A 31 18.12 -13.73 -33.71
C GLU A 31 17.52 -12.47 -33.08
N ALA A 32 18.34 -11.42 -32.93
CA ALA A 32 17.87 -10.10 -32.58
C ALA A 32 17.02 -9.51 -33.73
N VAL A 33 15.71 -9.38 -33.51
CA VAL A 33 14.81 -8.72 -34.46
C VAL A 33 15.05 -7.21 -34.41
N SER A 34 15.68 -6.65 -35.45
CA SER A 34 15.81 -5.20 -35.62
C SER A 34 14.48 -4.59 -36.05
N PHE A 35 13.88 -3.73 -35.21
CA PHE A 35 12.72 -2.94 -35.58
C PHE A 35 13.17 -1.64 -36.26
N SER A 36 12.83 -1.46 -37.54
CA SER A 36 12.98 -0.19 -38.26
C SER A 36 11.76 0.71 -38.05
N GLU A 37 11.91 2.04 -38.18
CA GLU A 37 10.83 3.04 -38.01
C GLU A 37 9.55 2.71 -38.81
N ASN A 38 9.69 2.07 -39.98
CA ASN A 38 8.54 1.66 -40.81
C ASN A 38 7.71 0.50 -40.23
N ASN A 39 8.31 -0.34 -39.37
CA ASN A 39 7.58 -1.42 -38.68
C ASN A 39 6.77 -0.88 -37.49
N PHE A 40 7.18 0.26 -36.92
CA PHE A 40 6.50 0.91 -35.80
C PHE A 40 5.18 1.58 -36.23
N GLU A 41 5.18 2.28 -37.38
CA GLU A 41 3.99 2.89 -37.98
C GLU A 41 2.93 1.84 -38.39
N ARG A 42 3.37 0.72 -38.98
CA ARG A 42 2.48 -0.37 -39.45
C ARG A 42 1.82 -1.17 -38.33
N PHE A 43 2.48 -1.31 -37.19
CA PHE A 43 1.89 -1.91 -35.99
C PHE A 43 0.83 -0.98 -35.36
N TRP A 44 1.02 0.33 -35.45
CA TRP A 44 0.15 1.36 -34.87
C TRP A 44 -1.19 1.54 -35.59
N GLU A 45 -1.28 1.23 -36.88
CA GLU A 45 -2.54 1.30 -37.66
C GLU A 45 -3.43 0.05 -37.53
N GLY A 46 -3.09 -0.93 -36.68
CA GLY A 46 -3.93 -2.12 -36.46
C GLY A 46 -4.04 -3.07 -37.68
N ARG A 47 -3.14 -2.97 -38.66
CA ARG A 47 -3.19 -3.80 -39.90
C ARG A 47 -2.37 -5.09 -39.84
N ILE A 48 -1.88 -5.49 -38.68
CA ILE A 48 -1.43 -6.87 -38.45
C ILE A 48 -2.53 -7.57 -37.63
N ARG A 49 -3.45 -8.24 -38.33
CA ARG A 49 -4.16 -9.36 -37.71
C ARG A 49 -3.14 -10.48 -37.55
N MET A 50 -2.91 -10.96 -36.32
CA MET A 50 -2.35 -12.30 -36.15
C MET A 50 -3.43 -13.29 -36.58
N THR A 51 -3.47 -13.62 -37.86
CA THR A 51 -4.28 -14.72 -38.36
C THR A 51 -3.58 -16.02 -37.97
N VAL A 52 -4.22 -16.77 -37.07
CA VAL A 52 -4.14 -18.22 -37.08
C VAL A 52 -4.69 -18.66 -38.43
N GLU A 53 -3.83 -19.21 -39.30
CA GLU A 53 -4.14 -20.31 -40.22
C GLU A 53 -3.01 -20.45 -41.25
N ASP A 54 -2.35 -21.61 -41.21
CA ASP A 54 -2.35 -22.47 -42.39
C ASP A 54 -2.46 -23.93 -41.90
N GLN A 55 -3.70 -24.43 -41.90
CA GLN A 55 -3.97 -25.85 -42.01
C GLN A 55 -3.89 -26.22 -43.49
N ASN A 56 -2.94 -27.05 -43.86
CA ASN A 56 -3.06 -27.98 -44.99
C ASN A 56 -1.97 -29.06 -44.88
N ILE A 57 -2.29 -30.16 -44.19
CA ILE A 57 -1.54 -31.42 -44.29
C ILE A 57 -2.49 -32.45 -44.93
N PRO A 58 -2.09 -33.11 -46.03
CA PRO A 58 -2.90 -34.13 -46.69
C PRO A 58 -3.22 -35.31 -45.76
N GLN A 59 -4.44 -35.84 -45.89
CA GLN A 59 -4.84 -37.11 -45.30
C GLN A 59 -4.07 -38.26 -45.97
N ASP A 60 -3.15 -38.90 -45.26
CA ASP A 60 -3.09 -40.36 -45.14
C ASP A 60 -2.15 -40.76 -43.99
N ASP A 61 -2.36 -41.96 -43.43
CA ASP A 61 -1.62 -42.62 -42.33
C ASP A 61 -1.96 -42.19 -40.89
N ARG A 62 -3.06 -42.75 -40.36
CA ARG A 62 -3.29 -42.86 -38.89
C ARG A 62 -3.06 -44.30 -38.41
N PRO A 63 -2.24 -44.55 -37.37
CA PRO A 63 -2.29 -45.79 -36.61
C PRO A 63 -3.51 -45.76 -35.64
N PRO A 64 -4.06 -46.92 -35.24
CA PRO A 64 -5.32 -46.98 -34.50
C PRO A 64 -5.17 -46.43 -33.09
N SER A 65 -6.16 -45.63 -32.67
CA SER A 65 -6.22 -45.04 -31.32
C SER A 65 -6.47 -46.12 -30.25
N PRO A 66 -5.85 -46.02 -29.06
CA PRO A 66 -6.23 -46.86 -27.94
C PRO A 66 -7.56 -46.37 -27.36
N HIS A 67 -8.46 -47.32 -27.07
CA HIS A 67 -9.72 -47.09 -26.38
C HIS A 67 -9.49 -46.42 -25.01
N ILE A 68 -10.13 -45.27 -24.77
CA ILE A 68 -10.27 -44.67 -23.44
C ILE A 68 -11.71 -44.93 -22.97
N PRO A 69 -11.93 -45.47 -21.75
CA PRO A 69 -13.26 -45.74 -21.23
C PRO A 69 -14.08 -44.46 -21.07
N SER A 70 -15.36 -44.54 -21.46
CA SER A 70 -16.36 -43.51 -21.31
C SER A 70 -16.84 -43.40 -19.86
N ASP A 71 -16.20 -42.52 -19.09
CA ASP A 71 -16.83 -41.91 -17.91
C ASP A 71 -16.17 -40.55 -17.61
N GLN A 72 -16.46 -39.55 -18.45
CA GLN A 72 -16.25 -38.14 -18.12
C GLN A 72 -17.61 -37.46 -18.29
N SER A 73 -18.32 -37.32 -17.17
CA SER A 73 -19.44 -36.40 -17.03
C SER A 73 -19.10 -35.06 -17.68
N GLN A 74 -20.00 -34.53 -18.50
CA GLN A 74 -19.83 -33.31 -19.29
C GLN A 74 -19.38 -32.13 -18.41
N LEU A 75 -18.08 -31.82 -18.42
CA LEU A 75 -17.57 -30.57 -17.87
C LEU A 75 -18.16 -29.40 -18.66
N PRO A 76 -18.63 -28.32 -18.00
CA PRO A 76 -19.18 -27.16 -18.70
C PRO A 76 -18.13 -26.55 -19.64
N ALA A 77 -18.59 -25.93 -20.74
CA ALA A 77 -17.71 -25.41 -21.79
C ALA A 77 -16.65 -24.42 -21.26
N ASN A 78 -16.97 -23.71 -20.16
CA ASN A 78 -16.09 -22.81 -19.43
C ASN A 78 -16.12 -23.14 -17.93
N TYR A 79 -14.96 -23.43 -17.35
CA TYR A 79 -14.82 -23.70 -15.92
C TYR A 79 -13.47 -23.21 -15.39
N ILE A 80 -13.39 -23.03 -14.07
CA ILE A 80 -12.16 -22.75 -13.35
C ILE A 80 -11.67 -24.01 -12.68
N ARG A 81 -10.39 -24.30 -12.85
CA ARG A 81 -9.68 -25.39 -12.19
C ARG A 81 -8.66 -24.82 -11.21
N THR A 82 -8.86 -25.12 -9.94
CA THR A 82 -7.94 -24.80 -8.85
C THR A 82 -7.08 -26.02 -8.58
N LYS A 83 -5.78 -25.91 -8.88
CA LYS A 83 -4.78 -26.93 -8.54
C LYS A 83 -4.11 -26.52 -7.24
N TYR A 84 -4.32 -27.31 -6.19
CA TYR A 84 -3.62 -27.14 -4.91
C TYR A 84 -2.19 -27.69 -4.97
N HIS A 85 -1.33 -27.19 -4.09
CA HIS A 85 0.01 -27.73 -3.90
C HIS A 85 -0.04 -29.22 -3.53
N PRO A 86 0.85 -30.09 -4.06
CA PRO A 86 0.82 -31.53 -3.76
C PRO A 86 0.87 -31.89 -2.27
N SER A 87 1.59 -31.10 -1.46
CA SER A 87 1.65 -31.31 0.00
C SER A 87 0.33 -31.03 0.73
N SER A 88 -0.64 -30.39 0.09
CA SER A 88 -1.98 -30.20 0.66
C SER A 88 -2.77 -31.51 0.77
N GLY A 89 -2.46 -32.52 -0.05
CA GLY A 89 -3.27 -33.73 -0.19
C GLY A 89 -4.67 -33.48 -0.78
N ARG A 90 -4.96 -32.28 -1.27
CA ARG A 90 -6.26 -31.90 -1.84
C ARG A 90 -6.30 -32.20 -3.33
N GLU A 91 -7.35 -32.87 -3.77
CA GLU A 91 -7.63 -33.04 -5.19
C GLU A 91 -7.92 -31.69 -5.86
N PRO A 92 -7.61 -31.52 -7.15
CA PRO A 92 -7.99 -30.33 -7.89
C PRO A 92 -9.49 -30.08 -7.80
N ARG A 93 -9.87 -28.83 -7.54
CA ARG A 93 -11.27 -28.39 -7.50
C ARG A 93 -11.63 -27.79 -8.86
N GLU A 94 -12.78 -28.19 -9.40
CA GLU A 94 -13.33 -27.69 -10.65
C GLU A 94 -14.70 -27.08 -10.37
N GLU A 95 -14.92 -25.86 -10.84
CA GLU A 95 -16.16 -25.12 -10.64
C GLU A 95 -16.51 -24.32 -11.89
N SER A 96 -17.80 -24.06 -12.14
CA SER A 96 -18.19 -23.26 -13.30
C SER A 96 -17.67 -21.83 -13.16
N LEU A 97 -17.56 -21.12 -14.28
CA LEU A 97 -17.11 -19.73 -14.25
C LEU A 97 -18.05 -18.83 -13.41
N GLU A 98 -19.35 -19.11 -13.43
CA GLU A 98 -20.38 -18.36 -12.69
C GLU A 98 -20.34 -18.65 -11.19
N ALA A 99 -19.94 -19.86 -10.81
CA ALA A 99 -19.76 -20.24 -9.41
C ALA A 99 -18.42 -19.73 -8.86
N PHE A 100 -17.43 -19.51 -9.73
CA PHE A 100 -16.14 -18.98 -9.34
C PHE A 100 -16.24 -17.49 -9.02
N GLN A 101 -16.53 -17.21 -7.75
CA GLN A 101 -16.34 -15.89 -7.20
C GLN A 101 -14.85 -15.69 -6.93
N VAL A 102 -14.17 -14.96 -7.84
CA VAL A 102 -13.10 -14.08 -7.35
C VAL A 102 -13.84 -13.14 -6.43
N GLN A 103 -13.53 -13.12 -5.13
CA GLN A 103 -14.16 -12.18 -4.20
C GLN A 103 -14.00 -10.78 -4.81
N GLU A 104 -15.07 -10.31 -5.48
CA GLU A 104 -15.16 -8.96 -5.96
C GLU A 104 -15.06 -8.10 -4.71
N GLN A 105 -14.35 -6.98 -4.80
CA GLN A 105 -14.41 -5.96 -3.78
C GLN A 105 -15.85 -5.45 -3.73
N SER A 106 -16.73 -6.14 -2.99
CA SER A 106 -17.93 -5.49 -2.48
C SER A 106 -17.39 -4.41 -1.55
N SER A 107 -17.79 -3.18 -1.83
CA SER A 107 -17.46 -2.02 -1.01
C SER A 107 -18.32 -2.00 0.26
N GLU A 108 -18.93 -3.13 0.63
CA GLU A 108 -20.13 -3.17 1.47
C GLU A 108 -20.11 -4.21 2.60
N GLU A 109 -19.08 -5.06 2.73
CA GLU A 109 -18.88 -5.84 3.97
C GLU A 109 -17.82 -5.17 4.86
N ASN A 110 -18.00 -3.88 5.15
CA ASN A 110 -17.48 -3.35 6.41
C ASN A 110 -18.53 -3.70 7.45
N ILE A 111 -18.16 -4.53 8.44
CA ILE A 111 -18.93 -4.68 9.67
C ILE A 111 -19.24 -3.26 10.17
N PRO A 112 -20.53 -2.90 10.37
CA PRO A 112 -20.89 -1.56 10.80
C PRO A 112 -20.19 -1.24 12.12
N VAL A 113 -19.42 -0.16 12.14
CA VAL A 113 -18.97 0.43 13.40
C VAL A 113 -20.09 1.37 13.83
N ASP A 114 -20.76 1.07 14.94
CA ASP A 114 -21.74 1.98 15.52
C ASP A 114 -21.02 3.23 16.06
N ASP A 115 -21.28 4.37 15.44
CA ASP A 115 -20.62 5.63 15.76
C ASP A 115 -21.12 6.28 17.08
N THR A 116 -22.09 5.70 17.80
CA THR A 116 -22.82 6.40 18.88
C THR A 116 -22.76 5.84 20.31
N LEU A 117 -22.17 4.66 20.56
CA LEU A 117 -22.24 4.01 21.89
C LEU A 117 -21.26 4.54 22.96
N TRP A 118 -20.25 5.34 22.60
CA TRP A 118 -19.06 5.53 23.44
C TRP A 118 -19.00 6.83 24.27
N CYS A 119 -20.07 7.62 24.31
CA CYS A 119 -20.16 8.77 25.21
C CYS A 119 -20.40 8.29 26.66
N PRO A 120 -19.59 8.67 27.67
CA PRO A 120 -18.76 9.88 27.76
C PRO A 120 -17.24 9.66 27.62
N TYR A 121 -16.81 8.54 27.04
CA TYR A 121 -15.39 8.26 26.80
C TYR A 121 -14.84 9.14 25.67
N ARG A 122 -13.50 9.30 25.61
CA ARG A 122 -12.85 10.21 24.65
C ARG A 122 -12.75 9.60 23.24
N SER A 123 -12.89 8.29 23.14
CA SER A 123 -12.92 7.49 21.92
C SER A 123 -13.74 6.23 22.17
N LEU A 124 -14.31 5.66 21.09
CA LEU A 124 -14.92 4.32 21.08
C LEU A 124 -14.01 3.27 21.73
N LEU A 125 -12.73 3.37 21.39
CA LEU A 125 -11.65 2.61 21.99
C LEU A 125 -11.56 2.65 23.52
N ASP A 126 -11.71 3.84 24.11
CA ASP A 126 -11.61 4.01 25.57
C ASP A 126 -12.84 3.41 26.25
N PHE A 127 -14.00 3.42 25.58
CA PHE A 127 -15.24 2.80 26.03
C PHE A 127 -15.13 1.27 26.02
N GLU A 128 -14.82 0.67 24.87
CA GLU A 128 -14.76 -0.80 24.70
C GLU A 128 -13.67 -1.43 25.56
N LEU A 129 -12.51 -0.76 25.72
CA LEU A 129 -11.46 -1.23 26.62
C LEU A 129 -11.92 -1.20 28.08
N SER A 130 -12.63 -0.14 28.48
CA SER A 130 -13.14 -0.02 29.84
C SER A 130 -14.21 -1.07 30.11
N GLU A 131 -15.06 -1.35 29.13
CA GLU A 131 -16.05 -2.43 29.16
C GLU A 131 -15.38 -3.80 29.27
N CYS A 132 -14.42 -4.14 28.41
CA CYS A 132 -13.64 -5.38 28.49
C CYS A 132 -12.93 -5.55 29.84
N ILE A 133 -12.34 -4.49 30.39
CA ILE A 133 -11.69 -4.51 31.72
C ILE A 133 -12.72 -4.77 32.83
N LEU A 134 -13.91 -4.16 32.70
CA LEU A 134 -15.02 -4.33 33.63
C LEU A 134 -15.59 -5.75 33.56
N GLU A 135 -15.84 -6.28 32.37
CA GLU A 135 -16.34 -7.65 32.13
C GLU A 135 -15.35 -8.72 32.59
N ALA A 136 -14.06 -8.52 32.30
CA ALA A 136 -12.99 -9.42 32.75
C ALA A 136 -12.65 -9.24 34.24
N ALA A 137 -13.31 -8.29 34.93
CA ALA A 137 -13.11 -7.97 36.34
C ALA A 137 -11.63 -7.78 36.72
N LEU A 138 -10.85 -7.15 35.84
CA LEU A 138 -9.42 -6.93 36.08
C LEU A 138 -9.24 -5.90 37.20
N ASN A 139 -8.43 -6.23 38.20
CA ASN A 139 -8.05 -5.25 39.22
C ASN A 139 -7.02 -4.26 38.66
N GLU A 140 -6.81 -3.14 39.36
CA GLU A 140 -5.88 -2.09 38.96
C GLU A 140 -4.48 -2.64 38.61
N GLY A 141 -3.98 -3.63 39.34
CA GLY A 141 -2.67 -4.26 39.09
C GLY A 141 -2.64 -5.13 37.83
N ASP A 142 -3.72 -5.83 37.53
CA ASP A 142 -3.89 -6.65 36.34
C ASP A 142 -4.12 -5.80 35.09
N THR A 143 -4.92 -4.74 35.21
CA THR A 143 -5.08 -3.71 34.17
C THR A 143 -3.75 -3.02 33.87
N ASP A 144 -3.00 -2.62 34.91
CA ASP A 144 -1.66 -2.06 34.73
C ASP A 144 -0.68 -3.04 34.07
N SER A 145 -0.78 -4.33 34.41
CA SER A 145 0.07 -5.38 33.84
C SER A 145 -0.30 -5.69 32.39
N LEU A 146 -1.60 -5.71 32.08
CA LEU A 146 -2.12 -5.80 30.71
C LEU A 146 -1.58 -4.63 29.89
N LEU A 147 -1.76 -3.39 30.35
CA LEU A 147 -1.29 -2.18 29.67
C LEU A 147 0.25 -2.08 29.55
N LYS A 148 1.00 -2.68 30.47
CA LYS A 148 2.48 -2.75 30.44
C LYS A 148 3.01 -3.79 29.44
N ASN A 149 2.29 -4.88 29.18
CA ASN A 149 2.76 -5.97 28.32
C ASN A 149 2.49 -5.78 26.81
N ILE A 150 1.67 -4.78 26.45
CA ILE A 150 1.23 -4.53 25.06
C ILE A 150 2.34 -3.98 24.14
N ALA A 151 3.25 -3.17 24.67
CA ALA A 151 4.36 -2.59 23.91
C ALA A 151 5.69 -2.82 24.64
N LYS A 152 6.56 -3.66 24.08
CA LYS A 152 7.90 -3.92 24.60
C LYS A 152 8.82 -2.75 24.19
N GLN A 153 9.58 -2.26 25.15
CA GLN A 153 10.71 -1.37 24.87
C GLN A 153 12.00 -2.18 24.98
N ALA A 154 12.65 -2.37 23.85
CA ALA A 154 14.01 -2.84 23.78
C ALA A 154 14.95 -1.64 23.55
N TYR A 155 16.26 -1.88 23.65
CA TYR A 155 17.26 -0.94 23.20
C TYR A 155 18.37 -1.66 22.47
N LEU A 156 19.02 -0.97 21.54
CA LEU A 156 20.22 -1.43 20.85
C LEU A 156 21.35 -0.43 21.06
N ARG A 157 22.58 -0.94 20.97
CA ARG A 157 23.80 -0.11 20.94
C ARG A 157 24.53 -0.32 19.63
N THR A 158 24.94 0.78 19.01
CA THR A 158 25.74 0.75 17.80
C THR A 158 26.95 1.67 17.97
N PRO A 159 28.18 1.16 17.82
CA PRO A 159 29.38 1.97 17.92
C PRO A 159 29.52 2.87 16.68
N LEU A 160 29.94 4.11 16.90
CA LEU A 160 30.31 5.06 15.87
C LEU A 160 31.57 5.80 16.32
N LYS A 161 32.69 5.60 15.62
CA LYS A 161 33.97 6.27 15.89
C LYS A 161 34.46 6.18 17.35
N GLY A 162 34.20 5.06 18.02
CA GLY A 162 34.65 4.81 19.40
C GLY A 162 33.65 5.23 20.48
N GLU A 163 32.49 5.79 20.11
CA GLU A 163 31.38 6.07 21.02
C GLU A 163 30.21 5.09 20.76
N ASP A 164 29.58 4.59 21.82
CA ASP A 164 28.38 3.76 21.71
C ASP A 164 27.11 4.61 21.76
N TYR A 165 26.33 4.56 20.68
CA TYR A 165 25.05 5.23 20.59
C TYR A 165 23.93 4.25 20.96
N ARG A 166 23.10 4.63 21.94
CA ARG A 166 21.92 3.87 22.36
C ARG A 166 20.69 4.36 21.61
N PHE A 167 19.90 3.43 21.10
CA PHE A 167 18.61 3.70 20.48
C PHE A 167 17.56 2.81 21.13
N ASP A 168 16.42 3.39 21.50
CA ASP A 168 15.27 2.63 21.97
C ASP A 168 14.46 2.13 20.77
N VAL A 169 13.95 0.91 20.88
CA VAL A 169 13.12 0.25 19.88
C VAL A 169 11.83 -0.17 20.55
N TYR A 170 10.72 0.42 20.12
CA TYR A 170 9.39 0.07 20.60
C TYR A 170 8.78 -0.93 19.65
N HIS A 171 8.37 -2.08 20.17
CA HIS A 171 7.84 -3.14 19.33
C HIS A 171 6.81 -3.99 20.07
N ARG A 172 5.99 -4.67 19.29
CA ARG A 172 5.14 -5.77 19.71
C ARG A 172 5.82 -7.09 19.34
N ASP A 173 5.47 -8.16 20.03
CA ASP A 173 5.88 -9.49 19.62
C ASP A 173 5.15 -9.91 18.32
N LEU A 174 5.88 -10.05 17.22
CA LEU A 174 5.30 -10.36 15.91
C LEU A 174 4.60 -11.74 15.92
N TRP A 175 5.14 -12.71 16.66
CA TRP A 175 4.54 -14.03 16.74
C TRP A 175 3.25 -14.01 17.55
N SER A 176 3.21 -13.29 18.68
CA SER A 176 1.96 -13.07 19.42
C SER A 176 0.88 -12.45 18.53
N TRP A 177 1.18 -11.39 17.78
CA TRP A 177 0.23 -10.82 16.82
C TRP A 177 -0.22 -11.83 15.76
N THR A 178 0.67 -12.73 15.33
CA THR A 178 0.31 -13.78 14.38
C THR A 178 -0.69 -14.75 14.99
N LEU A 179 -0.45 -15.18 16.24
CA LEU A 179 -1.39 -16.06 16.95
C LEU A 179 -2.76 -15.42 17.12
N ASP A 180 -2.82 -14.13 17.42
CA ASP A 180 -4.10 -13.43 17.51
C ASP A 180 -4.94 -13.58 16.24
N ILE A 181 -4.32 -13.57 15.06
CA ILE A 181 -5.03 -13.77 13.77
C ILE A 181 -5.35 -15.24 13.55
N LEU A 182 -4.39 -16.13 13.80
CA LEU A 182 -4.58 -17.58 13.55
C LEU A 182 -5.59 -18.21 14.52
N GLN A 183 -5.88 -17.57 15.65
CA GLN A 183 -6.81 -18.04 16.68
C GLN A 183 -8.07 -17.16 16.76
N ASP A 184 -8.27 -16.28 15.79
CA ASP A 184 -9.46 -15.46 15.70
C ASP A 184 -10.60 -16.25 15.03
N PRO A 185 -11.72 -16.53 15.71
CA PRO A 185 -12.81 -17.31 15.12
C PRO A 185 -13.41 -16.65 13.87
N VAL A 186 -13.37 -15.31 13.78
CA VAL A 186 -13.88 -14.55 12.64
C VAL A 186 -12.91 -14.65 11.45
N LEU A 187 -11.60 -14.61 11.68
CA LEU A 187 -10.61 -14.60 10.59
C LEU A 187 -10.22 -15.99 10.10
N VAL A 188 -10.28 -17.01 10.97
CA VAL A 188 -9.87 -18.39 10.65
C VAL A 188 -10.57 -18.96 9.40
N PRO A 189 -11.89 -18.77 9.18
CA PRO A 189 -12.58 -19.20 7.97
C PRO A 189 -12.02 -18.60 6.67
N HIS A 190 -11.40 -17.43 6.74
CA HIS A 190 -10.85 -16.73 5.59
C HIS A 190 -9.38 -17.05 5.31
N LEU A 191 -8.69 -17.79 6.20
CA LEU A 191 -7.28 -18.13 6.02
C LEU A 191 -7.07 -19.16 4.90
N VAL A 192 -6.18 -18.80 3.96
CA VAL A 192 -5.72 -19.70 2.92
C VAL A 192 -4.33 -20.25 3.27
N TRP A 193 -4.26 -21.56 3.43
CA TRP A 193 -3.06 -22.27 3.90
C TRP A 193 -2.18 -22.81 2.77
N ASP A 194 -2.80 -23.20 1.66
CA ASP A 194 -2.14 -23.91 0.58
C ASP A 194 -1.98 -23.03 -0.65
N ALA A 195 -0.81 -23.13 -1.29
CA ALA A 195 -0.56 -22.53 -2.60
C ALA A 195 -1.52 -23.12 -3.63
N GLN A 196 -1.93 -22.26 -4.57
CA GLN A 196 -2.89 -22.60 -5.60
C GLN A 196 -2.36 -22.18 -6.98
N LYS A 197 -2.74 -22.92 -8.00
CA LYS A 197 -2.62 -22.49 -9.40
C LYS A 197 -4.01 -22.52 -10.01
N LEU A 198 -4.46 -21.36 -10.46
CA LEU A 198 -5.79 -21.17 -11.00
C LEU A 198 -5.72 -21.19 -12.53
N PHE A 199 -6.60 -21.97 -13.15
CA PHE A 199 -6.68 -22.12 -14.59
C PHE A 199 -8.11 -21.89 -15.08
N ARG A 200 -8.29 -21.01 -16.06
CA ARG A 200 -9.54 -20.90 -16.81
C ARG A 200 -9.47 -21.85 -17.99
N HIS A 201 -10.42 -22.76 -18.07
CA HIS A 201 -10.59 -23.67 -19.19
C HIS A 201 -11.72 -23.20 -20.09
N GLN A 202 -11.47 -23.12 -21.39
CA GLN A 202 -12.48 -22.87 -22.42
C GLN A 202 -12.31 -23.91 -23.54
N GLY A 203 -13.17 -24.92 -23.56
CA GLY A 203 -13.01 -26.08 -24.44
C GLY A 203 -11.65 -26.77 -24.24
N ARG A 204 -10.77 -26.72 -25.25
CA ARG A 204 -9.41 -27.31 -25.21
C ARG A 204 -8.32 -26.36 -24.71
N THR A 205 -8.64 -25.08 -24.53
CA THR A 205 -7.67 -24.08 -24.08
C THR A 205 -7.70 -23.97 -22.56
N SER A 206 -6.53 -23.79 -21.96
CA SER A 206 -6.35 -23.58 -20.52
C SER A 206 -5.39 -22.41 -20.34
N GLU A 207 -5.78 -21.43 -19.52
CA GLU A 207 -4.97 -20.25 -19.24
C GLU A 207 -4.82 -20.06 -17.74
N ARG A 208 -3.57 -19.91 -17.27
CA ARG A 208 -3.27 -19.61 -15.87
C ARG A 208 -3.61 -18.16 -15.56
N PHE A 209 -4.11 -17.91 -14.35
CA PHE A 209 -4.25 -16.56 -13.83
C PHE A 209 -3.81 -16.41 -12.38
N TYR A 210 -3.54 -15.16 -11.98
CA TYR A 210 -2.99 -14.74 -10.70
C TYR A 210 -3.89 -13.69 -10.06
N THR A 211 -4.12 -13.81 -8.75
CA THR A 211 -4.92 -12.89 -7.93
C THR A 211 -4.16 -12.60 -6.62
N GLU A 212 -4.23 -13.53 -5.68
CA GLU A 212 -3.76 -13.38 -4.30
C GLU A 212 -2.34 -13.94 -4.10
N PRO A 213 -1.65 -13.68 -2.98
CA PRO A 213 -0.29 -14.16 -2.75
C PRO A 213 -0.13 -15.67 -2.90
N TRP A 214 -1.11 -16.45 -2.45
CA TRP A 214 -1.11 -17.92 -2.58
C TRP A 214 -1.27 -18.43 -4.01
N THR A 215 -1.63 -17.56 -4.96
CA THR A 215 -1.66 -17.90 -6.40
C THR A 215 -0.31 -17.65 -7.09
N GLY A 216 0.57 -16.88 -6.44
CA GLY A 216 1.90 -16.51 -6.89
C GLY A 216 2.92 -17.65 -6.79
N ASN A 217 4.00 -17.53 -7.57
CA ASN A 217 5.04 -18.56 -7.62
C ASN A 217 5.84 -18.66 -6.32
N ILE A 218 6.10 -17.55 -5.60
CA ILE A 218 6.88 -17.58 -4.35
C ILE A 218 6.17 -18.43 -3.29
N PHE A 219 4.85 -18.27 -3.13
CA PHE A 219 4.10 -19.04 -2.13
C PHE A 219 4.16 -20.55 -2.43
N TRP A 220 4.07 -20.92 -3.71
CA TRP A 220 4.24 -22.31 -4.16
C TRP A 220 5.65 -22.84 -3.89
N GLU A 221 6.68 -22.06 -4.21
CA GLU A 221 8.08 -22.42 -4.00
C GLU A 221 8.42 -22.59 -2.51
N VAL A 222 7.92 -21.69 -1.66
CA VAL A 222 8.09 -21.80 -0.22
C VAL A 222 7.42 -23.08 0.27
N GLN A 223 6.15 -23.33 -0.09
CA GLN A 223 5.47 -24.56 0.34
C GLN A 223 6.15 -25.84 -0.17
N SER A 224 6.78 -25.80 -1.35
CA SER A 224 7.59 -26.91 -1.86
C SER A 224 8.85 -27.18 -1.04
N ALA A 225 9.37 -26.17 -0.33
CA ALA A 225 10.56 -26.29 0.51
C ALA A 225 10.25 -26.71 1.96
N LEU A 226 8.98 -26.76 2.35
CA LEU A 226 8.53 -27.16 3.68
C LEU A 226 8.33 -28.69 3.79
N PRO A 227 8.27 -29.24 5.02
CA PRO A 227 7.77 -30.59 5.26
C PRO A 227 6.36 -30.80 4.68
N ASN A 228 5.96 -32.07 4.45
CA ASN A 228 4.66 -32.39 3.84
C ASN A 228 3.45 -31.84 4.60
N ASP A 229 3.55 -31.74 5.93
CA ASP A 229 2.53 -31.18 6.82
C ASP A 229 2.68 -29.66 7.02
N GLY A 230 3.77 -29.06 6.53
CA GLY A 230 4.11 -27.65 6.71
C GLY A 230 3.25 -26.71 5.88
N LYS A 231 2.75 -25.65 6.53
CA LYS A 231 1.98 -24.56 5.92
C LYS A 231 2.76 -23.24 6.00
N PRO A 232 2.94 -22.51 4.89
CA PRO A 232 3.62 -21.22 4.92
C PRO A 232 2.73 -20.13 5.55
N ILE A 233 3.34 -19.28 6.36
CA ILE A 233 2.77 -18.04 6.87
C ILE A 233 3.47 -16.88 6.15
N CYS A 234 2.71 -16.16 5.33
CA CYS A 234 3.20 -15.09 4.46
C CYS A 234 3.07 -13.74 5.16
N TYR A 235 4.19 -13.16 5.59
CA TYR A 235 4.20 -11.76 6.04
C TYR A 235 4.41 -10.80 4.88
N ILE A 236 3.60 -9.75 4.90
CA ILE A 236 3.75 -8.53 4.09
C ILE A 236 4.20 -7.44 5.06
N ILE A 237 5.41 -6.91 4.88
CA ILE A 237 5.94 -5.85 5.75
C ILE A 237 6.06 -4.54 4.96
N TYR A 238 5.63 -3.46 5.59
CA TYR A 238 5.81 -2.10 5.13
C TYR A 238 6.48 -1.26 6.22
N ALA A 239 7.41 -0.39 5.82
CA ALA A 239 7.91 0.64 6.72
C ALA A 239 8.30 1.90 5.94
N ASP A 240 7.80 3.04 6.40
CA ASP A 240 8.08 4.33 5.82
C ASP A 240 8.05 5.44 6.88
N LYS A 241 8.58 6.61 6.53
CA LYS A 241 8.61 7.76 7.41
C LYS A 241 7.26 8.46 7.46
N THR A 242 6.61 8.41 8.61
CA THR A 242 5.34 9.12 8.84
C THR A 242 5.55 10.42 9.60
N HIS A 243 4.88 11.49 9.16
CA HIS A 243 4.73 12.72 9.94
C HIS A 243 3.46 12.63 10.80
N LEU A 244 3.62 12.71 12.12
CA LEU A 244 2.52 12.50 13.08
C LEU A 244 1.86 13.82 13.51
N SER A 245 2.63 14.91 13.57
CA SER A 245 2.09 16.24 13.83
C SER A 245 1.66 16.95 12.54
N SER A 246 0.58 17.71 12.59
CA SER A 246 0.11 18.58 11.48
C SER A 246 1.14 19.65 11.06
N PHE A 247 1.99 20.11 12.00
CA PHE A 247 3.13 21.00 11.71
C PHE A 247 4.41 20.28 11.23
N GLY A 248 4.37 18.95 11.12
CA GLY A 248 5.46 18.12 10.59
C GLY A 248 6.71 17.97 11.47
N THR A 249 6.70 18.48 12.70
CA THR A 249 7.84 18.46 13.63
C THR A 249 8.08 17.10 14.27
N VAL A 250 7.04 16.28 14.44
CA VAL A 250 7.14 14.92 14.98
C VAL A 250 7.01 13.91 13.86
N GLN A 251 8.01 13.03 13.78
CA GLN A 251 8.14 11.99 12.77
C GLN A 251 8.31 10.64 13.46
N GLY A 252 7.96 9.56 12.78
CA GLY A 252 8.19 8.19 13.22
C GLY A 252 8.37 7.27 12.02
N TYR A 253 8.96 6.09 12.25
CA TYR A 253 9.13 5.05 11.23
C TYR A 253 8.37 3.79 11.66
N PRO A 254 7.04 3.75 11.49
CA PRO A 254 6.26 2.57 11.83
C PRO A 254 6.62 1.41 10.91
N VAL A 255 6.68 0.21 11.49
CA VAL A 255 6.74 -1.07 10.80
C VAL A 255 5.36 -1.69 10.88
N ILE A 256 4.67 -1.71 9.75
CA ILE A 256 3.34 -2.31 9.59
C ILE A 256 3.50 -3.71 9.00
N VAL A 257 2.73 -4.66 9.53
CA VAL A 257 2.66 -6.02 9.01
C VAL A 257 1.22 -6.37 8.63
N ARG A 258 1.09 -7.20 7.59
CA ARG A 258 -0.15 -7.88 7.18
C ARG A 258 0.12 -9.36 6.97
N LEU A 259 -0.93 -10.16 7.07
CA LEU A 259 -0.89 -11.59 6.80
C LEU A 259 -1.39 -11.85 5.39
N GLY A 260 -0.50 -12.21 4.46
CA GLY A 260 -0.82 -12.52 3.07
C GLY A 260 -1.55 -13.87 2.87
N ASN A 261 -1.91 -14.55 3.97
CA ASN A 261 -2.81 -15.69 3.97
C ASN A 261 -4.30 -15.27 4.03
N LEU A 262 -4.57 -13.99 4.29
CA LEU A 262 -5.92 -13.42 4.21
C LEU A 262 -6.14 -12.74 2.86
N PRO A 263 -7.37 -12.75 2.31
CA PRO A 263 -7.73 -12.00 1.12
C PRO A 263 -7.34 -10.53 1.19
N ALA A 264 -7.03 -9.94 0.04
CA ALA A 264 -6.56 -8.56 -0.05
C ALA A 264 -7.55 -7.54 0.55
N HIS A 265 -8.87 -7.78 0.43
CA HIS A 265 -9.89 -6.88 0.99
C HIS A 265 -9.91 -6.89 2.54
N ILE A 266 -9.61 -8.04 3.17
CA ILE A 266 -9.50 -8.14 4.63
C ILE A 266 -8.17 -7.54 5.10
N CYS A 267 -7.04 -7.98 4.53
CA CYS A 267 -5.73 -7.56 5.03
C CYS A 267 -5.40 -6.09 4.72
N ASN A 268 -5.98 -5.51 3.66
CA ASN A 268 -5.88 -4.08 3.37
C ASN A 268 -7.00 -3.24 4.00
N GLY A 269 -7.99 -3.88 4.64
CA GLY A 269 -9.10 -3.21 5.34
C GLY A 269 -8.68 -2.58 6.67
N GLN A 270 -9.63 -1.90 7.31
CA GLN A 270 -9.44 -1.28 8.64
C GLN A 270 -9.86 -2.20 9.79
N GLY A 271 -10.60 -3.28 9.51
CA GLY A 271 -11.09 -4.23 10.52
C GLY A 271 -9.99 -5.06 11.18
N ILE A 272 -10.42 -6.08 11.94
CA ILE A 272 -9.53 -6.92 12.76
C ILE A 272 -8.42 -7.59 11.95
N GLY A 273 -8.69 -8.02 10.71
CA GLY A 273 -7.70 -8.65 9.83
C GLY A 273 -6.76 -7.68 9.09
N GLY A 274 -6.95 -6.37 9.26
CA GLY A 274 -6.17 -5.32 8.61
C GLY A 274 -4.71 -5.24 9.08
N GLY A 275 -3.92 -4.42 8.40
CA GLY A 275 -2.52 -4.17 8.79
C GLY A 275 -2.40 -3.57 10.19
N ARG A 276 -1.33 -3.92 10.92
CA ARG A 276 -1.06 -3.44 12.29
C ARG A 276 0.39 -3.03 12.48
N VAL A 277 0.63 -2.09 13.39
CA VAL A 277 1.99 -1.64 13.73
C VAL A 277 2.63 -2.62 14.70
N ILE A 278 3.72 -3.26 14.28
CA ILE A 278 4.51 -4.17 15.14
C ILE A 278 5.75 -3.53 15.73
N GLY A 279 6.13 -2.33 15.27
CA GLY A 279 7.21 -1.60 15.91
C GLY A 279 7.56 -0.29 15.25
N TRP A 280 8.51 0.40 15.86
CA TRP A 280 9.01 1.70 15.42
C TRP A 280 10.52 1.62 15.25
N LEU A 281 10.99 1.97 14.05
CA LEU A 281 12.43 2.10 13.82
C LEU A 281 12.93 3.38 14.48
N PRO A 282 14.12 3.33 15.10
CA PRO A 282 14.68 4.49 15.78
C PRO A 282 15.04 5.60 14.79
N ILE A 283 14.79 6.84 15.20
CA ILE A 283 15.19 8.03 14.45
C ILE A 283 16.65 8.34 14.78
N VAL A 284 17.51 8.18 13.78
CA VAL A 284 18.91 8.58 13.87
C VAL A 284 19.02 10.06 13.47
N GLN A 285 19.35 10.93 14.43
CA GLN A 285 19.41 12.37 14.23
C GLN A 285 20.48 12.76 13.19
N GLU A 286 20.17 13.66 12.26
CA GLU A 286 21.15 14.14 11.28
C GLU A 286 22.01 15.26 11.88
N GLU A 287 23.10 14.90 12.55
CA GLU A 287 24.00 15.89 13.12
C GLU A 287 24.91 16.52 12.05
N PRO A 288 25.13 17.86 12.08
CA PRO A 288 25.95 18.55 11.08
C PRO A 288 27.35 17.94 10.86
N ARG A 289 27.96 17.37 11.91
CA ARG A 289 29.28 16.71 11.86
C ARG A 289 29.31 15.43 11.02
N HIS A 290 28.16 14.81 10.75
CA HIS A 290 28.02 13.55 10.01
C HIS A 290 27.37 13.71 8.63
N HIS A 291 26.92 14.92 8.30
CA HIS A 291 26.22 15.21 7.05
C HIS A 291 27.04 14.82 5.81
N ASN A 292 26.41 14.13 4.84
CA ASN A 292 27.01 13.63 3.60
C ASN A 292 28.23 12.70 3.79
N LYS A 293 28.37 12.06 4.96
CA LYS A 293 29.46 11.10 5.19
C LYS A 293 29.00 9.67 4.91
N PRO A 294 29.71 8.89 4.06
CA PRO A 294 29.34 7.50 3.74
C PRO A 294 29.25 6.60 4.98
N TYR A 295 30.17 6.73 5.93
CA TYR A 295 30.15 5.95 7.17
C TYR A 295 28.89 6.19 8.01
N TYR A 296 28.27 7.36 7.90
CA TYR A 296 27.06 7.69 8.67
C TYR A 296 25.82 7.04 8.06
N ALA A 297 25.79 6.90 6.72
CA ALA A 297 24.77 6.11 6.07
C ALA A 297 24.86 4.64 6.53
N ASP A 298 26.06 4.06 6.56
CA ASP A 298 26.28 2.67 7.02
C ASP A 298 25.96 2.48 8.52
N PHE A 299 26.20 3.51 9.33
CA PHE A 299 25.75 3.55 10.72
C PHE A 299 24.22 3.51 10.84
N LYS A 300 23.49 4.33 10.07
CA LYS A 300 22.01 4.29 10.03
C LYS A 300 21.49 2.93 9.59
N ARG A 301 22.10 2.32 8.55
CA ARG A 301 21.79 0.95 8.10
C ARG A 301 21.90 -0.05 9.24
N THR A 302 23.03 -0.02 9.95
CA THR A 302 23.31 -0.93 11.05
C THR A 302 22.29 -0.78 12.17
N VAL A 303 21.94 0.46 12.52
CA VAL A 303 20.90 0.75 13.53
C VAL A 303 19.56 0.16 13.11
N TRP A 304 19.14 0.33 11.86
CA TRP A 304 17.86 -0.19 11.39
C TRP A 304 17.84 -1.71 11.25
N HIS A 305 18.91 -2.35 10.78
CA HIS A 305 19.00 -3.82 10.76
C HIS A 305 18.92 -4.44 12.16
N LYS A 306 19.62 -3.84 13.14
CA LYS A 306 19.52 -4.27 14.54
C LYS A 306 18.13 -4.04 15.13
N ALA A 307 17.46 -2.94 14.75
CA ALA A 307 16.09 -2.70 15.19
C ALA A 307 15.11 -3.73 14.59
N PHE A 308 15.26 -4.04 13.29
CA PHE A 308 14.49 -5.13 12.66
C PHE A 308 14.81 -6.49 13.27
N GLU A 309 16.05 -6.75 13.69
CA GLU A 309 16.41 -8.01 14.36
C GLU A 309 15.61 -8.20 15.65
N ILE A 310 15.42 -7.12 16.42
CA ILE A 310 14.56 -7.13 17.61
C ILE A 310 13.10 -7.42 17.22
N ILE A 311 12.57 -6.71 16.22
CA ILE A 311 11.17 -6.84 15.77
C ILE A 311 10.87 -8.25 15.23
N LEU A 312 11.79 -8.84 14.46
CA LEU A 312 11.64 -10.14 13.81
C LEU A 312 12.11 -11.32 14.68
N SER A 313 12.66 -11.06 15.87
CA SER A 313 13.28 -12.07 16.73
C SER A 313 12.35 -13.25 17.03
N SER A 314 11.05 -12.99 17.24
CA SER A 314 10.06 -14.00 17.62
C SER A 314 9.75 -15.01 16.50
N ILE A 315 10.07 -14.70 15.24
CA ILE A 315 9.79 -15.56 14.08
C ILE A 315 11.05 -16.25 13.52
N LYS A 316 12.25 -15.82 13.94
CA LYS A 316 13.53 -16.31 13.41
C LYS A 316 13.68 -17.83 13.52
N ASP A 317 13.56 -18.39 14.72
CA ASP A 317 13.69 -19.84 14.91
C ASP A 317 12.47 -20.60 14.38
N ARG A 318 11.28 -19.98 14.43
CA ARG A 318 10.02 -20.57 13.92
C ARG A 318 10.03 -20.73 12.40
N SER A 319 10.68 -19.82 11.68
CA SER A 319 10.84 -19.92 10.22
C SER A 319 11.62 -21.19 9.82
N LYS A 320 12.54 -21.65 10.68
CA LYS A 320 13.41 -22.81 10.43
C LYS A 320 12.81 -24.11 10.91
N LEU A 321 12.30 -24.11 12.14
CA LEU A 321 11.85 -25.32 12.83
C LEU A 321 10.37 -25.62 12.59
N GLY A 322 9.61 -24.62 12.15
CA GLY A 322 8.16 -24.66 12.19
C GLY A 322 7.63 -24.53 13.62
N THR A 323 6.32 -24.36 13.74
CA THR A 323 5.64 -24.37 15.03
C THR A 323 4.23 -24.91 14.87
N TRP A 324 3.79 -25.69 15.85
CA TRP A 324 2.41 -26.17 15.89
C TRP A 324 1.52 -25.10 16.51
N VAL A 325 0.40 -24.80 15.85
CA VAL A 325 -0.61 -23.84 16.29
C VAL A 325 -1.95 -24.55 16.41
N GLN A 326 -2.55 -24.45 17.59
CA GLN A 326 -3.90 -24.97 17.83
C GLN A 326 -4.92 -23.94 17.36
N PRO A 327 -5.87 -24.32 16.48
CA PRO A 327 -7.02 -23.48 16.15
C PRO A 327 -7.91 -23.27 17.37
N SER A 328 -8.76 -22.26 17.34
CA SER A 328 -9.69 -21.92 18.44
C SER A 328 -10.73 -23.02 18.69
N SER A 329 -11.02 -23.83 17.67
CA SER A 329 -11.85 -25.03 17.82
C SER A 329 -11.06 -26.16 18.50
N LEU A 330 -11.60 -26.64 19.63
CA LEU A 330 -10.99 -27.70 20.46
C LEU A 330 -10.81 -29.03 19.71
N ASP A 331 -11.60 -29.29 18.67
CA ASP A 331 -11.58 -30.54 17.90
C ASP A 331 -10.75 -30.45 16.61
N ALA A 332 -10.20 -29.27 16.28
CA ALA A 332 -9.46 -29.07 15.04
C ALA A 332 -8.02 -29.57 15.15
N THR A 333 -7.54 -30.20 14.07
CA THR A 333 -6.14 -30.64 13.97
C THR A 333 -5.19 -29.44 14.03
N PRO A 334 -4.13 -29.50 14.86
CA PRO A 334 -3.12 -28.45 14.91
C PRO A 334 -2.47 -28.20 13.54
N TRP A 335 -2.15 -26.95 13.23
CA TRP A 335 -1.42 -26.60 12.02
C TRP A 335 0.09 -26.53 12.29
N HIS A 336 0.89 -27.19 11.44
CA HIS A 336 2.34 -27.02 11.45
C HIS A 336 2.71 -25.85 10.53
N VAL A 337 3.02 -24.70 11.10
CA VAL A 337 3.18 -23.45 10.34
C VAL A 337 4.62 -22.93 10.33
N PHE A 338 5.00 -22.30 9.22
CA PHE A 338 6.34 -21.78 8.96
C PHE A 338 6.27 -20.30 8.52
N PRO A 339 6.54 -19.34 9.43
CA PRO A 339 6.55 -17.92 9.11
C PRO A 339 7.71 -17.54 8.20
N THR A 340 7.41 -16.76 7.16
CA THR A 340 8.41 -16.16 6.29
C THR A 340 7.93 -14.82 5.72
N ILE A 341 8.84 -14.04 5.16
CA ILE A 341 8.55 -12.72 4.59
C ILE A 341 8.63 -12.84 3.07
N MET A 342 7.47 -12.82 2.40
CA MET A 342 7.39 -12.96 0.94
C MET A 342 7.25 -11.60 0.23
N ILE A 343 6.84 -10.56 0.96
CA ILE A 343 6.53 -9.25 0.40
C ILE A 343 7.07 -8.14 1.32
N LEU A 344 7.88 -7.26 0.75
CA LEU A 344 8.41 -6.04 1.36
C LEU A 344 7.97 -4.85 0.50
N SER A 345 7.02 -4.06 1.01
CA SER A 345 6.51 -2.88 0.35
C SER A 345 7.17 -1.63 0.92
N ALA A 346 7.75 -0.77 0.08
CA ALA A 346 8.22 0.56 0.45
C ALA A 346 8.43 1.44 -0.80
N ASP A 347 8.57 2.75 -0.59
CA ASP A 347 8.98 3.68 -1.65
C ASP A 347 10.50 3.56 -1.87
N TYR A 348 10.89 2.69 -2.79
CA TYR A 348 12.29 2.42 -3.15
C TYR A 348 12.80 3.38 -4.23
N GLU A 349 14.01 3.91 -4.03
CA GLU A 349 14.80 4.50 -5.11
C GLU A 349 15.57 3.38 -5.84
N GLU A 350 14.96 2.74 -6.84
CA GLU A 350 15.63 1.71 -7.65
C GLU A 350 16.78 2.22 -8.56
N HIS A 351 18.05 2.15 -8.17
CA HIS A 351 19.16 2.73 -8.95
C HIS A 351 19.61 1.93 -10.21
N GLN A 352 18.73 1.71 -11.19
CA GLN A 352 19.11 1.23 -12.53
C GLN A 352 19.19 2.37 -13.55
N ARG A 353 20.29 2.36 -14.33
CA ARG A 353 20.64 3.44 -15.27
C ARG A 353 20.13 3.22 -16.70
N LYS A 354 19.81 1.98 -17.11
CA LYS A 354 19.37 1.69 -18.49
C LYS A 354 18.38 0.52 -18.56
N MET A 355 17.26 0.73 -19.25
CA MET A 355 16.17 -0.25 -19.46
C MET A 355 16.60 -1.46 -20.32
N ASP A 356 17.53 -1.24 -21.25
CA ASP A 356 17.96 -2.17 -22.31
C ASP A 356 18.89 -3.29 -21.82
N LYS A 357 19.55 -3.12 -20.67
CA LYS A 357 20.49 -4.12 -20.14
C LYS A 357 19.78 -5.20 -19.33
N ALA A 358 20.07 -6.45 -19.66
CA ALA A 358 19.71 -7.60 -18.85
C ALA A 358 20.73 -7.74 -17.70
N TYR A 359 20.25 -7.67 -16.46
CA TYR A 359 21.06 -7.91 -15.26
C TYR A 359 20.60 -9.21 -14.60
N ARG A 360 21.55 -9.99 -14.07
CA ARG A 360 21.23 -11.19 -13.29
C ARG A 360 20.44 -10.79 -12.03
N LEU A 361 19.33 -11.48 -11.78
CA LEU A 361 18.56 -11.32 -10.54
C LEU A 361 19.41 -11.75 -9.33
N ARG A 362 19.40 -10.94 -8.28
CA ARG A 362 20.09 -11.23 -7.01
C ARG A 362 19.25 -12.18 -6.18
N THR A 363 19.94 -12.96 -5.36
CA THR A 363 19.31 -13.82 -4.34
C THR A 363 19.92 -13.52 -2.98
N ALA A 364 19.17 -13.79 -1.91
CA ALA A 364 19.65 -13.66 -0.55
C ALA A 364 20.96 -14.44 -0.34
N ALA A 365 20.99 -15.70 -0.79
CA ALA A 365 22.18 -16.57 -0.72
C ALA A 365 23.41 -15.96 -1.40
N TRP A 366 23.24 -15.32 -2.56
CA TRP A 366 24.34 -14.65 -3.26
C TRP A 366 24.86 -13.44 -2.48
N SER A 367 23.96 -12.58 -2.00
CA SER A 367 24.36 -11.39 -1.23
C SER A 367 25.00 -11.73 0.11
N GLN A 368 24.51 -12.79 0.78
CA GLN A 368 25.09 -13.29 2.02
C GLN A 368 26.47 -13.92 1.78
N GLY A 369 26.65 -14.63 0.67
CA GLY A 369 27.95 -15.17 0.25
C GLY A 369 29.01 -14.07 0.08
N LEU A 370 28.68 -13.00 -0.64
CA LEU A 370 29.56 -11.84 -0.80
C LEU A 370 29.85 -11.12 0.52
N TYR A 371 28.85 -11.01 1.41
CA TYR A 371 29.05 -10.45 2.73
C TYR A 371 30.03 -11.29 3.57
N ASN A 372 29.91 -12.61 3.52
CA ASN A 372 30.82 -13.52 4.21
C ASN A 372 32.24 -13.43 3.66
N GLU A 373 32.42 -13.35 2.33
CA GLU A 373 33.73 -13.10 1.73
C GLU A 373 34.33 -11.76 2.21
N ALA A 374 33.51 -10.70 2.23
CA ALA A 374 33.92 -9.42 2.77
C ALA A 374 34.30 -9.50 4.27
N ARG A 375 33.65 -10.38 5.04
CA ARG A 375 33.92 -10.53 6.48
C ARG A 375 35.31 -11.10 6.76
N GLU A 376 35.86 -11.90 5.86
CA GLU A 376 37.22 -12.44 5.96
C GLU A 376 38.31 -11.40 5.62
N LEU A 377 37.94 -10.26 5.03
CA LEU A 377 38.86 -9.18 4.71
C LEU A 377 39.12 -8.28 5.93
N THR A 378 40.40 -7.96 6.17
CA THR A 378 40.83 -7.19 7.35
C THR A 378 40.63 -5.68 7.20
N SER A 379 40.72 -5.15 5.97
CA SER A 379 40.61 -3.72 5.69
C SER A 379 39.18 -3.30 5.34
N ALA A 380 38.75 -2.15 5.85
CA ALA A 380 37.49 -1.52 5.41
C ALA A 380 37.53 -1.08 3.93
N SER A 381 38.73 -0.77 3.40
CA SER A 381 38.90 -0.40 2.00
C SER A 381 38.65 -1.60 1.08
N ASP A 382 39.19 -2.76 1.44
CA ASP A 382 39.08 -3.98 0.62
C ASP A 382 37.64 -4.50 0.62
N ARG A 383 36.98 -4.46 1.78
CA ARG A 383 35.53 -4.74 1.89
C ARG A 383 34.70 -3.84 0.98
N ASN A 384 34.99 -2.54 0.97
CA ASN A 384 34.29 -1.61 0.09
C ASN A 384 34.60 -1.89 -1.39
N ALA A 385 35.85 -2.21 -1.73
CA ALA A 385 36.22 -2.55 -3.10
C ALA A 385 35.49 -3.80 -3.63
N LEU A 386 35.26 -4.80 -2.76
CA LEU A 386 34.50 -6.00 -3.10
C LEU A 386 32.99 -5.73 -3.25
N LEU A 387 32.40 -4.95 -2.35
CA LEU A 387 30.93 -4.79 -2.26
C LEU A 387 30.37 -3.63 -3.10
N GLN A 388 31.14 -2.55 -3.27
CA GLN A 388 30.72 -1.35 -4.00
C GLN A 388 30.30 -1.61 -5.46
N PRO A 389 30.97 -2.49 -6.24
CA PRO A 389 30.54 -2.80 -7.61
C PRO A 389 29.11 -3.33 -7.69
N TYR A 390 28.63 -3.91 -6.59
CA TYR A 390 27.29 -4.45 -6.44
C TYR A 390 26.36 -3.50 -5.66
N GLY A 391 26.81 -2.32 -5.23
CA GLY A 391 26.05 -1.43 -4.35
C GLY A 391 25.73 -2.04 -2.97
N LEU A 392 26.43 -3.11 -2.60
CA LEU A 392 26.33 -3.70 -1.28
C LEU A 392 27.20 -2.89 -0.30
N ARG A 393 26.82 -2.92 0.97
CA ARG A 393 27.57 -2.35 2.08
C ARG A 393 27.96 -3.47 3.02
N PHE A 394 29.00 -3.23 3.81
CA PHE A 394 29.41 -4.18 4.83
C PHE A 394 28.51 -4.03 6.07
N VAL A 395 27.23 -4.36 5.90
CA VAL A 395 26.20 -4.37 6.94
C VAL A 395 25.49 -5.70 6.85
N GLU A 396 25.37 -6.40 7.98
CA GLU A 396 24.69 -7.69 8.02
C GLU A 396 23.19 -7.49 7.80
N ASN A 397 22.62 -8.18 6.82
CA ASN A 397 21.22 -8.05 6.50
C ASN A 397 20.39 -9.02 7.36
N VAL A 398 19.57 -8.45 8.25
CA VAL A 398 18.66 -9.18 9.15
C VAL A 398 17.76 -10.21 8.44
N PHE A 399 17.34 -9.96 7.21
CA PHE A 399 16.42 -10.85 6.49
C PHE A 399 17.06 -12.19 6.12
N TRP A 400 18.40 -12.27 6.04
CA TRP A 400 19.11 -13.54 5.87
C TRP A 400 18.94 -14.51 7.06
N SER A 401 18.44 -14.00 8.20
CA SER A 401 18.20 -14.83 9.37
C SER A 401 16.83 -15.54 9.37
N ILE A 402 15.93 -15.14 8.47
CA ILE A 402 14.58 -15.70 8.30
C ILE A 402 14.63 -16.74 7.17
N GLU A 403 14.26 -17.98 7.47
CA GLU A 403 14.26 -19.06 6.49
C GLU A 403 13.20 -18.83 5.42
N HIS A 404 13.48 -19.31 4.20
CA HIS A 404 12.64 -19.14 3.02
C HIS A 404 12.38 -17.66 2.60
N CYS A 405 13.05 -16.69 3.24
CA CYS A 405 12.99 -15.29 2.86
C CYS A 405 14.13 -14.94 1.90
N ASP A 406 13.81 -14.71 0.63
CA ASP A 406 14.73 -14.03 -0.29
C ASP A 406 14.41 -12.53 -0.32
N VAL A 407 15.18 -11.74 0.44
CA VAL A 407 14.96 -10.29 0.55
C VAL A 407 14.92 -9.58 -0.80
N HIS A 408 15.71 -10.00 -1.79
CA HIS A 408 15.75 -9.35 -3.11
C HIS A 408 14.51 -9.66 -3.93
N ARG A 409 13.89 -10.83 -3.70
CA ARG A 409 12.60 -11.19 -4.29
C ARG A 409 11.43 -10.66 -3.49
N ALA A 410 11.58 -10.48 -2.18
CA ALA A 410 10.51 -9.95 -1.33
C ALA A 410 10.25 -8.47 -1.61
N LEU A 411 11.28 -7.68 -1.95
CA LEU A 411 11.14 -6.32 -2.47
C LEU A 411 10.11 -6.27 -3.60
N SER A 412 9.04 -5.49 -3.42
CA SER A 412 7.93 -5.43 -4.37
C SER A 412 7.82 -4.10 -5.09
N PHE A 413 7.42 -4.18 -6.36
CA PHE A 413 7.02 -3.05 -7.18
C PHE A 413 5.85 -2.29 -6.53
N ASP A 414 6.07 -1.03 -6.17
CA ASP A 414 5.04 -0.19 -5.56
C ASP A 414 4.31 0.65 -6.62
N HIS A 415 3.06 0.25 -6.91
CA HIS A 415 2.22 0.89 -7.93
C HIS A 415 2.10 2.41 -7.73
N LEU A 416 1.80 2.86 -6.51
CA LEU A 416 1.57 4.28 -6.23
C LEU A 416 2.85 5.12 -6.42
N HIS A 417 3.95 4.66 -5.84
CA HIS A 417 5.21 5.40 -5.85
C HIS A 417 5.96 5.32 -7.17
N ALA A 418 5.81 4.24 -7.94
CA ALA A 418 6.39 4.10 -9.26
C ALA A 418 5.64 4.95 -10.29
N PHE A 419 4.30 4.90 -10.29
CA PHE A 419 3.45 5.58 -11.26
C PHE A 419 3.09 7.01 -10.83
N HIS A 420 2.06 7.17 -10.00
CA HIS A 420 1.39 8.46 -9.78
C HIS A 420 2.30 9.48 -9.08
N ASN A 421 2.91 9.09 -7.95
CA ASN A 421 3.85 9.93 -7.22
C ASN A 421 5.23 10.00 -7.92
N GLY A 422 5.60 8.95 -8.67
CA GLY A 422 6.88 8.79 -9.33
C GLY A 422 6.91 9.37 -10.73
N LEU A 423 6.74 8.49 -11.72
CA LEU A 423 6.87 8.79 -13.14
C LEU A 423 5.94 9.90 -13.61
N PHE A 424 4.68 9.92 -13.15
CA PHE A 424 3.73 10.94 -13.54
C PHE A 424 3.99 12.29 -12.85
N GLY A 425 3.85 12.34 -11.52
CA GLY A 425 3.93 13.57 -10.75
C GLY A 425 5.30 14.27 -10.82
N ASN A 426 6.40 13.50 -10.77
CA ASN A 426 7.73 14.09 -10.80
C ASN A 426 8.27 14.35 -12.21
N HIS A 427 7.78 13.64 -13.23
CA HIS A 427 8.38 13.68 -14.57
C HIS A 427 7.40 14.03 -15.69
N LEU A 428 6.42 13.18 -16.03
CA LEU A 428 5.56 13.38 -17.21
C LEU A 428 4.76 14.69 -17.12
N ARG A 429 4.10 14.94 -15.97
CA ARG A 429 3.29 16.14 -15.77
C ARG A 429 4.09 17.42 -15.98
N LYS A 430 5.30 17.49 -15.41
CA LYS A 430 6.14 18.70 -15.49
C LYS A 430 6.56 19.01 -16.92
N GLU A 431 6.83 18.00 -17.73
CA GLU A 431 7.13 18.22 -19.15
C GLU A 431 5.89 18.73 -19.90
N VAL A 432 4.72 18.13 -19.69
CA VAL A 432 3.49 18.59 -20.36
C VAL A 432 3.20 20.05 -20.03
N ILE A 433 3.30 20.45 -18.76
CA ILE A 433 3.16 21.85 -18.32
C ILE A 433 4.18 22.74 -19.04
N ALA A 434 5.46 22.36 -19.03
CA ALA A 434 6.51 23.14 -19.66
C ALA A 434 6.33 23.30 -21.18
N ARG A 435 5.79 22.28 -21.87
CA ARG A 435 5.43 22.36 -23.29
C ARG A 435 4.27 23.33 -23.54
N ILE A 436 3.21 23.26 -22.73
CA ILE A 436 2.05 24.14 -22.85
C ILE A 436 2.43 25.60 -22.57
N GLU A 437 3.21 25.86 -21.51
CA GLU A 437 3.70 27.21 -21.19
C GLU A 437 4.51 27.82 -22.33
N LYS A 438 5.31 27.01 -23.04
CA LYS A 438 6.11 27.45 -24.19
C LYS A 438 5.23 27.94 -25.36
N LEU A 439 4.01 27.42 -25.50
CA LEU A 439 3.07 27.85 -26.55
C LEU A 439 2.37 29.18 -26.21
N GLY A 440 2.37 29.59 -24.94
CA GLY A 440 1.83 30.87 -24.48
C GLY A 440 0.63 30.74 -23.52
N SER A 441 0.26 31.86 -22.92
CA SER A 441 -0.78 31.94 -21.88
C SER A 441 -2.17 31.55 -22.37
N SER A 442 -2.50 31.79 -23.65
CA SER A 442 -3.79 31.37 -24.23
C SER A 442 -3.99 29.87 -24.20
N PHE A 443 -2.94 29.09 -24.48
CA PHE A 443 -2.98 27.63 -24.40
C PHE A 443 -2.98 27.12 -22.97
N SER A 444 -2.32 27.84 -22.06
CA SER A 444 -2.40 27.53 -20.62
C SER A 444 -3.83 27.68 -20.10
N GLN A 445 -4.52 28.77 -20.48
CA GLN A 445 -5.93 28.98 -20.16
C GLN A 445 -6.83 27.92 -20.83
N GLN A 446 -6.53 27.53 -22.06
CA GLN A 446 -7.27 26.45 -22.73
C GLN A 446 -7.13 25.13 -21.97
N ALA A 447 -5.94 24.79 -21.47
CA ALA A 447 -5.72 23.57 -20.68
C ALA A 447 -6.52 23.61 -19.37
N ASP A 448 -6.53 24.74 -18.67
CA ASP A 448 -7.31 24.93 -17.44
C ASP A 448 -8.83 24.82 -17.70
N ASN A 449 -9.33 25.47 -18.75
CA ASN A 449 -10.74 25.35 -19.15
C ASN A 449 -11.10 23.90 -19.50
N GLN A 450 -10.22 23.18 -20.20
CA GLN A 450 -10.44 21.78 -20.54
C GLN A 450 -10.47 20.90 -19.28
N SER A 451 -9.60 21.14 -18.31
CA SER A 451 -9.63 20.46 -17.01
C SER A 451 -10.94 20.67 -16.27
N GLU A 452 -11.49 21.89 -16.30
CA GLU A 452 -12.76 22.23 -15.67
C GLU A 452 -13.96 21.61 -16.41
N THR A 453 -13.91 21.49 -17.73
CA THR A 453 -14.99 20.87 -18.52
C THR A 453 -14.96 19.33 -18.53
N PHE A 454 -13.94 18.70 -17.91
CA PHE A 454 -13.83 17.26 -17.90
C PHE A 454 -15.07 16.63 -17.21
N PRO A 455 -15.75 15.64 -17.82
CA PRO A 455 -16.97 15.06 -17.25
C PRO A 455 -16.76 14.52 -15.84
N SER A 456 -17.68 14.84 -14.94
CA SER A 456 -17.67 14.31 -13.57
C SER A 456 -18.06 12.83 -13.57
N TRP A 457 -17.33 12.03 -12.81
CA TRP A 457 -17.58 10.61 -12.60
C TRP A 457 -17.47 10.27 -11.11
N LYS A 458 -18.22 9.26 -10.65
CA LYS A 458 -18.10 8.74 -9.28
C LYS A 458 -16.64 8.31 -9.04
N ASP A 459 -16.10 8.68 -7.89
CA ASP A 459 -14.74 8.35 -7.44
C ASP A 459 -13.58 8.90 -8.29
N LEU A 460 -13.86 9.83 -9.22
CA LEU A 460 -12.82 10.55 -9.97
C LEU A 460 -12.74 12.00 -9.50
N TYR A 461 -11.59 12.39 -8.96
CA TYR A 461 -11.38 13.76 -8.47
C TYR A 461 -11.45 14.78 -9.61
N HIS A 462 -12.26 15.83 -9.43
CA HIS A 462 -12.48 16.89 -10.41
C HIS A 462 -11.71 18.18 -10.07
N PHE A 463 -10.88 18.66 -11.00
CA PHE A 463 -9.96 19.78 -10.77
C PHE A 463 -10.58 21.14 -11.15
N LYS A 464 -11.35 21.74 -10.24
CA LYS A 464 -11.97 23.07 -10.43
C LYS A 464 -10.97 24.24 -10.51
N GLN A 465 -9.76 24.07 -10.00
CA GLN A 465 -8.74 25.13 -9.92
C GLN A 465 -7.81 25.17 -11.15
N GLY A 466 -8.14 24.43 -12.22
CA GLY A 466 -7.31 24.27 -13.41
C GLY A 466 -6.16 23.28 -13.21
N PHE A 467 -5.55 22.85 -14.31
CA PHE A 467 -4.45 21.88 -14.39
C PHE A 467 -3.08 22.52 -14.12
N MET A 468 -2.87 23.73 -14.66
CA MET A 468 -1.56 24.39 -14.70
C MET A 468 -1.07 24.77 -13.30
N ASN A 469 -1.99 25.15 -12.40
CA ASN A 469 -1.68 25.67 -11.07
C ASN A 469 -1.75 24.65 -9.93
N VAL A 470 -1.91 23.36 -10.24
CA VAL A 470 -1.94 22.30 -9.22
C VAL A 470 -0.55 22.16 -8.58
N THR A 471 -0.41 22.68 -7.35
CA THR A 471 0.89 22.80 -6.63
C THR A 471 1.06 21.80 -5.49
N PHE A 472 -0.02 21.37 -4.84
CA PHE A 472 0.00 20.39 -3.74
C PHE A 472 -1.07 19.31 -3.98
N THR A 473 -0.63 18.10 -4.29
CA THR A 473 -1.50 16.94 -4.50
C THR A 473 -0.88 15.68 -3.94
N ASP A 474 -1.73 14.79 -3.42
CA ASP A 474 -1.38 13.42 -3.05
C ASP A 474 -1.40 12.50 -4.28
N GLY A 475 -1.05 11.23 -4.07
CA GLY A 475 -0.98 10.24 -5.14
C GLY A 475 -2.33 9.92 -5.78
N GLN A 476 -3.43 9.97 -5.02
CA GLN A 476 -4.79 9.76 -5.56
C GLN A 476 -5.17 10.87 -6.54
N LYS A 477 -4.87 12.13 -6.22
CA LYS A 477 -5.08 13.26 -7.14
C LYS A 477 -4.18 13.13 -8.37
N TYR A 478 -2.93 12.69 -8.22
CA TYR A 478 -2.07 12.44 -9.39
C TYR A 478 -2.60 11.32 -10.29
N GLU A 479 -3.18 10.26 -9.73
CA GLU A 479 -3.87 9.22 -10.50
C GLU A 479 -5.09 9.78 -11.24
N ALA A 480 -5.94 10.56 -10.57
CA ALA A 480 -7.10 11.18 -11.23
C ALA A 480 -6.65 12.11 -12.37
N LEU A 481 -5.57 12.85 -12.15
CA LEU A 481 -5.05 13.77 -13.14
C LEU A 481 -4.41 13.06 -14.33
N SER A 482 -3.72 11.93 -14.13
CA SER A 482 -3.12 11.18 -15.23
C SER A 482 -4.19 10.69 -16.22
N LYS A 483 -5.35 10.26 -15.70
CA LYS A 483 -6.53 9.85 -16.49
C LYS A 483 -7.13 11.00 -17.30
N GLN A 484 -7.04 12.24 -16.81
CA GLN A 484 -7.59 13.44 -17.46
C GLN A 484 -6.61 14.12 -18.42
N LEU A 485 -5.30 13.89 -18.26
CA LEU A 485 -4.27 14.71 -18.91
C LEU A 485 -4.29 14.65 -20.44
N ILE A 486 -4.62 13.50 -21.04
CA ILE A 486 -4.75 13.41 -22.51
C ILE A 486 -5.90 14.29 -23.01
N PHE A 487 -7.06 14.27 -22.34
CA PHE A 487 -8.18 15.15 -22.66
C PHE A 487 -7.80 16.63 -22.51
N ILE A 488 -7.00 16.96 -21.49
CA ILE A 488 -6.57 18.33 -21.24
C ILE A 488 -5.63 18.86 -22.32
N ALA A 489 -4.81 18.02 -22.96
CA ALA A 489 -3.71 18.47 -23.80
C ALA A 489 -3.79 18.08 -25.28
N HIS A 490 -4.65 17.13 -25.70
CA HIS A 490 -4.60 16.53 -27.04
C HIS A 490 -4.75 17.51 -28.21
N ASN A 491 -5.54 18.57 -28.06
CA ASN A 491 -5.76 19.60 -29.08
C ASN A 491 -4.83 20.82 -28.90
N ILE A 492 -4.02 20.84 -27.84
CA ILE A 492 -2.99 21.85 -27.57
C ILE A 492 -1.65 21.37 -28.14
N LEU A 493 -1.24 20.15 -27.80
CA LEU A 493 0.02 19.54 -28.24
C LEU A 493 -0.20 18.64 -29.46
N THR A 494 -0.50 19.26 -30.61
CA THR A 494 -0.70 18.54 -31.89
C THR A 494 0.63 18.32 -32.62
N GLN A 495 0.64 17.39 -33.58
CA GLN A 495 1.84 17.11 -34.38
C GLN A 495 2.37 18.34 -35.13
N GLU A 496 1.49 19.22 -35.58
CA GLU A 496 1.85 20.43 -36.32
C GLU A 496 2.34 21.55 -35.40
N ARG A 497 1.73 21.67 -34.20
CA ARG A 497 2.01 22.78 -33.28
C ARG A 497 3.20 22.48 -32.38
N ASP A 498 3.28 21.26 -31.86
CA ASP A 498 4.36 20.81 -31.01
C ASP A 498 4.64 19.30 -31.22
N PRO A 499 5.47 18.92 -32.20
CA PRO A 499 5.80 17.52 -32.48
C PRO A 499 6.36 16.76 -31.27
N ILE A 500 7.17 17.43 -30.44
CA ILE A 500 7.74 16.83 -29.22
C ILE A 500 6.63 16.63 -28.17
N GLY A 501 5.78 17.64 -27.98
CA GLY A 501 4.63 17.55 -27.08
C GLY A 501 3.65 16.45 -27.50
N TYR A 502 3.42 16.30 -28.80
CA TYR A 502 2.60 15.22 -29.37
C TYR A 502 3.20 13.83 -29.09
N LEU A 503 4.51 13.66 -29.25
CA LEU A 503 5.21 12.42 -28.86
C LEU A 503 5.10 12.14 -27.36
N LEU A 504 5.20 13.18 -26.53
CA LEU A 504 5.00 13.04 -25.08
C LEU A 504 3.57 12.57 -24.75
N LEU A 505 2.55 13.05 -25.46
CA LEU A 505 1.18 12.55 -25.30
C LEU A 505 1.04 11.08 -25.75
N ARG A 506 1.75 10.66 -26.78
CA ARG A 506 1.81 9.23 -27.17
C ARG A 506 2.45 8.39 -26.07
N ALA A 507 3.56 8.86 -25.48
CA ALA A 507 4.20 8.19 -24.35
C ALA A 507 3.26 8.13 -23.13
N LEU A 508 2.55 9.22 -22.85
CA LEU A 508 1.56 9.28 -21.78
C LEU A 508 0.40 8.29 -22.01
N ARG A 509 -0.05 8.10 -23.25
CA ARG A 509 -1.06 7.07 -23.56
C ARG A 509 -0.56 5.67 -23.19
N VAL A 510 0.67 5.33 -23.58
CA VAL A 510 1.27 4.03 -23.26
C VAL A 510 1.47 3.88 -21.75
N TYR A 511 1.85 4.96 -21.06
CA TYR A 511 1.92 5.00 -19.60
C TYR A 511 0.55 4.66 -18.97
N MET A 512 -0.55 5.24 -19.46
CA MET A 512 -1.89 4.93 -18.94
C MET A 512 -2.29 3.48 -19.22
N GLU A 513 -1.98 2.95 -20.41
CA GLU A 513 -2.23 1.53 -20.72
C GLU A 513 -1.44 0.62 -19.77
N LEU A 514 -0.18 0.96 -19.48
CA LEU A 514 0.65 0.23 -18.52
C LEU A 514 0.11 0.34 -17.09
N ASP A 515 -0.33 1.53 -16.66
CA ASP A 515 -0.97 1.78 -15.35
C ASP A 515 -2.26 0.94 -15.20
N MET A 516 -3.07 0.88 -16.27
CA MET A 516 -4.27 0.04 -16.32
C MET A 516 -3.95 -1.45 -16.17
N TYR A 517 -2.93 -1.95 -16.88
CA TYR A 517 -2.50 -3.34 -16.69
C TYR A 517 -1.96 -3.56 -15.29
N ALA A 518 -1.14 -2.65 -14.74
CA ALA A 518 -0.58 -2.78 -13.40
C ALA A 518 -1.67 -2.85 -12.31
N GLY A 519 -2.79 -2.16 -12.51
CA GLY A 519 -3.91 -2.07 -11.56
C GLY A 519 -4.98 -3.15 -11.69
N LEU A 520 -4.83 -4.16 -12.56
CA LEU A 520 -5.80 -5.25 -12.65
C LEU A 520 -5.80 -6.10 -11.37
N SER A 521 -6.98 -6.44 -10.87
CA SER A 521 -7.17 -7.35 -9.74
C SER A 521 -6.97 -8.83 -10.11
N LEU A 522 -6.88 -9.13 -11.41
CA LEU A 522 -6.62 -10.45 -11.95
C LEU A 522 -5.74 -10.36 -13.19
N HIS A 523 -4.71 -11.21 -13.24
CA HIS A 523 -3.81 -11.29 -14.38
C HIS A 523 -3.82 -12.68 -14.99
N THR A 524 -4.24 -12.79 -16.25
CA THR A 524 -4.02 -14.00 -17.07
C THR A 524 -2.67 -13.93 -17.79
N SER A 525 -2.18 -15.08 -18.29
CA SER A 525 -0.99 -15.12 -19.17
C SER A 525 -1.06 -14.11 -20.31
N GLY A 526 -2.22 -13.95 -20.97
CA GLY A 526 -2.43 -12.97 -22.03
C GLY A 526 -2.31 -11.52 -21.55
N THR A 527 -2.89 -11.17 -20.40
CA THR A 527 -2.75 -9.81 -19.84
C THR A 527 -1.32 -9.51 -19.41
N LEU A 528 -0.59 -10.49 -18.86
CA LEU A 528 0.83 -10.35 -18.51
C LEU A 528 1.67 -10.09 -19.75
N GLN A 529 1.45 -10.85 -20.82
CA GLN A 529 2.16 -10.66 -22.08
C GLN A 529 1.87 -9.27 -22.68
N ALA A 530 0.59 -8.88 -22.74
CA ALA A 530 0.19 -7.57 -23.25
C ALA A 530 0.83 -6.44 -22.42
N GLY A 531 0.79 -6.56 -21.08
CA GLY A 531 1.41 -5.62 -20.15
C GLY A 531 2.92 -5.50 -20.34
N ARG A 532 3.64 -6.63 -20.50
CA ARG A 532 5.10 -6.66 -20.74
C ARG A 532 5.54 -5.93 -22.01
N THR A 533 4.65 -5.76 -22.99
CA THR A 533 4.97 -4.97 -24.19
C THR A 533 5.00 -3.45 -23.92
N LYS A 534 4.23 -2.96 -22.95
CA LYS A 534 4.02 -1.51 -22.77
C LYS A 534 5.27 -0.77 -22.28
N PRO A 535 6.08 -1.27 -21.32
CA PRO A 535 7.33 -0.62 -20.94
C PRO A 535 8.31 -0.48 -22.10
N LEU A 536 8.33 -1.46 -23.03
CA LEU A 536 9.20 -1.42 -24.21
C LEU A 536 8.76 -0.33 -25.20
N ILE A 537 7.46 -0.24 -25.47
CA ILE A 537 6.90 0.82 -26.33
C ILE A 537 7.14 2.19 -25.69
N PHE A 538 6.93 2.31 -24.37
CA PHE A 538 7.17 3.54 -23.64
C PHE A 538 8.63 3.97 -23.73
N ALA A 539 9.58 3.05 -23.49
CA ALA A 539 11.01 3.31 -23.60
C ALA A 539 11.38 3.81 -25.01
N ALA A 540 10.91 3.13 -26.06
CA ALA A 540 11.16 3.54 -27.45
C ALA A 540 10.62 4.96 -27.75
N LEU A 541 9.45 5.32 -27.25
CA LEU A 541 8.90 6.66 -27.41
C LEU A 541 9.72 7.72 -26.66
N ILE A 542 10.22 7.39 -25.46
CA ILE A 542 11.09 8.29 -24.70
C ILE A 542 12.45 8.46 -25.40
N ASP A 543 13.00 7.42 -26.03
CA ASP A 543 14.25 7.52 -26.80
C ASP A 543 14.10 8.44 -28.03
N VAL A 544 12.97 8.34 -28.74
CA VAL A 544 12.64 9.26 -29.85
C VAL A 544 12.45 10.69 -29.34
N TYR A 545 11.75 10.87 -28.21
CA TYR A 545 11.59 12.17 -27.56
C TYR A 545 12.94 12.80 -27.23
N LEU A 546 13.85 12.04 -26.62
CA LEU A 546 15.20 12.48 -26.26
C LEU A 546 16.00 12.93 -27.49
N SER A 547 15.91 12.13 -28.56
CA SER A 547 16.62 12.40 -29.82
C SER A 547 16.14 13.71 -30.47
N LEU A 548 14.84 13.94 -30.52
CA LEU A 548 14.27 15.15 -31.10
C LEU A 548 14.47 16.39 -30.23
N ASP A 549 14.35 16.26 -28.91
CA ASP A 549 14.58 17.37 -27.98
C ASP A 549 16.05 17.83 -28.04
N PHE A 550 16.99 16.89 -28.19
CA PHE A 550 18.41 17.20 -28.41
C PHE A 550 18.67 17.95 -29.73
N LEU A 551 18.10 17.49 -30.85
CA LEU A 551 18.26 18.14 -32.16
C LEU A 551 17.68 19.57 -32.19
N ILE A 552 16.56 19.79 -31.50
CA ILE A 552 15.92 21.12 -31.42
C ILE A 552 16.70 22.05 -30.47
N PHE A 553 17.34 21.50 -29.44
CA PHE A 553 18.24 22.27 -28.58
C PHE A 553 19.48 22.77 -29.32
N ASP A 554 20.14 21.90 -30.10
CA ASP A 554 21.38 22.23 -30.83
C ASP A 554 21.16 23.27 -31.95
N SER A 555 19.96 23.31 -32.52
CA SER A 555 19.59 24.25 -33.59
C SER A 555 19.15 25.65 -33.13
N SER A 556 18.89 25.86 -31.83
CA SER A 556 18.27 27.09 -31.33
C SER A 556 19.19 28.06 -30.57
N ASP A 557 20.47 27.71 -30.32
CA ASP A 557 21.34 28.52 -29.45
C ASP A 557 22.85 28.49 -29.84
N ALA A 558 23.20 28.65 -31.12
CA ALA A 558 24.61 28.76 -31.55
C ALA A 558 25.29 30.08 -31.10
N ASP A 559 24.53 31.12 -30.71
CA ASP A 559 25.04 32.49 -30.48
C ASP A 559 24.72 33.09 -29.11
N LYS A 560 24.17 32.33 -28.15
CA LYS A 560 23.95 32.81 -26.77
C LYS A 560 24.57 31.87 -25.75
N GLN A 561 25.19 32.46 -24.71
CA GLN A 561 25.69 31.69 -23.58
C GLN A 561 24.60 30.77 -23.04
N PRO A 562 24.90 29.49 -22.78
CA PRO A 562 23.90 28.49 -22.44
C PRO A 562 23.15 28.94 -21.18
N SER A 563 21.86 29.24 -21.35
CA SER A 563 20.96 29.32 -20.21
C SER A 563 20.97 27.95 -19.52
N LYS A 564 20.92 27.92 -18.18
CA LYS A 564 20.97 26.72 -17.32
C LYS A 564 19.77 25.75 -17.50
N LYS A 565 19.22 25.58 -18.70
CA LYS A 565 18.15 24.62 -18.97
C LYS A 565 18.80 23.25 -19.21
N THR A 566 18.98 22.49 -18.13
CA THR A 566 19.48 21.11 -18.18
C THR A 566 18.50 20.22 -18.93
N PHE A 567 18.96 19.64 -20.04
CA PHE A 567 18.26 18.58 -20.78
C PHE A 567 17.82 17.45 -19.83
N LYS A 568 16.61 16.93 -20.03
CA LYS A 568 16.10 15.84 -19.19
C LYS A 568 16.58 14.50 -19.71
N THR A 569 17.42 13.84 -18.94
CA THR A 569 18.03 12.56 -19.34
C THR A 569 17.07 11.37 -19.27
N TRP A 570 15.92 11.49 -18.59
CA TRP A 570 14.99 10.40 -18.27
C TRP A 570 15.64 9.18 -17.55
N GLU A 571 16.91 9.29 -17.16
CA GLU A 571 17.65 8.31 -16.39
C GLU A 571 17.37 8.52 -14.89
N PHE A 572 16.29 7.94 -14.39
CA PHE A 572 16.00 7.94 -12.97
C PHE A 572 15.43 6.60 -12.51
N PRO A 573 15.71 6.23 -11.25
CA PRO A 573 15.33 4.96 -10.69
C PRO A 573 13.96 4.37 -11.04
N LYS A 574 12.91 5.15 -10.79
CA LYS A 574 11.52 4.70 -10.88
C LYS A 574 11.10 4.31 -12.28
N ILE A 575 11.75 4.83 -13.33
CA ILE A 575 11.43 4.42 -14.70
C ILE A 575 11.74 2.93 -14.88
N HIS A 576 12.84 2.44 -14.31
CA HIS A 576 13.32 1.07 -14.50
C HIS A 576 12.47 0.03 -13.78
N SER A 577 11.88 0.37 -12.64
CA SER A 577 11.03 -0.52 -11.83
C SER A 577 9.93 -1.22 -12.62
N HIS A 578 9.44 -0.59 -13.69
CA HIS A 578 8.42 -1.16 -14.57
C HIS A 578 8.84 -2.47 -15.26
N LYS A 579 10.15 -2.75 -15.38
CA LYS A 579 10.67 -4.04 -15.89
C LYS A 579 10.41 -5.19 -14.91
N HIS A 580 10.25 -4.89 -13.63
CA HIS A 580 10.05 -5.86 -12.55
C HIS A 580 8.56 -6.10 -12.26
N LEU A 581 7.67 -5.15 -12.57
CA LEU A 581 6.22 -5.20 -12.33
C LEU A 581 5.59 -6.58 -12.62
N PHE A 582 5.68 -7.06 -13.86
CA PHE A 582 5.02 -8.32 -14.24
C PHE A 582 5.72 -9.57 -13.69
N ASN A 583 7.01 -9.48 -13.38
CA ASN A 583 7.71 -10.56 -12.67
C ASN A 583 7.21 -10.65 -11.22
N ASP A 584 6.99 -9.50 -10.57
CA ASP A 584 6.40 -9.44 -9.23
C ASP A 584 4.97 -9.95 -9.21
N ILE A 585 4.16 -9.66 -10.24
CA ILE A 585 2.80 -10.19 -10.35
C ILE A 585 2.80 -11.72 -10.39
N GLU A 586 3.65 -12.32 -11.22
CA GLU A 586 3.76 -13.79 -11.28
C GLU A 586 4.33 -14.38 -9.99
N ALA A 587 5.19 -13.65 -9.29
CA ALA A 587 5.83 -14.11 -8.06
C ALA A 587 4.89 -14.02 -6.84
N LYS A 588 4.07 -12.98 -6.74
CA LYS A 588 3.40 -12.55 -5.50
C LYS A 588 1.89 -12.30 -5.64
N GLY A 589 1.31 -12.53 -6.82
CA GLY A 589 -0.05 -12.11 -7.15
C GLY A 589 -0.12 -10.63 -7.53
N VAL A 590 -1.33 -10.09 -7.70
CA VAL A 590 -1.54 -8.74 -8.25
C VAL A 590 -1.02 -7.64 -7.34
N THR A 591 -0.82 -6.45 -7.91
CA THR A 591 -0.20 -5.30 -7.21
C THR A 591 -0.98 -4.84 -5.97
N LEU A 592 -2.28 -5.14 -5.89
CA LEU A 592 -3.12 -4.89 -4.72
C LEU A 592 -2.52 -5.49 -3.43
N ASN A 593 -1.80 -6.60 -3.53
CA ASN A 593 -1.22 -7.31 -2.38
C ASN A 593 0.00 -6.59 -1.77
N TYR A 594 0.57 -5.62 -2.49
CA TYR A 594 1.81 -4.95 -2.08
C TYR A 594 1.84 -3.46 -2.43
N ASN A 595 0.68 -2.89 -2.74
CA ASN A 595 0.49 -1.46 -2.93
C ASN A 595 0.65 -0.72 -1.59
N THR A 596 1.27 0.46 -1.61
CA THR A 596 1.42 1.30 -0.43
C THR A 596 0.21 2.16 -0.09
N LYS A 597 -0.80 2.28 -0.98
CA LYS A 597 -2.03 3.04 -0.73
C LYS A 597 -2.71 2.74 0.63
N PRO A 598 -2.91 1.48 1.03
CA PRO A 598 -3.50 1.18 2.34
C PRO A 598 -2.64 1.70 3.50
N ASN A 599 -1.30 1.66 3.36
CA ASN A 599 -0.39 2.17 4.38
C ASN A 599 -0.39 3.70 4.47
N GLU A 600 -0.47 4.40 3.33
CA GLU A 600 -0.62 5.86 3.33
C GLU A 600 -1.93 6.30 4.00
N SER A 601 -3.02 5.53 3.83
CA SER A 601 -4.28 5.78 4.53
C SER A 601 -4.12 5.64 6.05
N MET A 602 -3.39 4.61 6.53
CA MET A 602 -3.08 4.46 7.96
C MET A 602 -2.24 5.62 8.54
N HIS A 603 -1.52 6.39 7.72
CA HIS A 603 -0.88 7.61 8.22
C HIS A 603 -1.89 8.66 8.70
N GLY A 604 -3.12 8.63 8.19
CA GLY A 604 -4.23 9.44 8.68
C GLY A 604 -4.59 9.05 10.11
N SER A 605 -4.88 7.77 10.34
CA SER A 605 -5.24 7.27 11.67
C SER A 605 -4.12 7.50 12.70
N PHE A 606 -2.84 7.35 12.33
CA PHE A 606 -1.75 7.67 13.25
C PHE A 606 -1.67 9.15 13.63
N LYS A 607 -2.01 10.07 12.72
CA LYS A 607 -2.07 11.50 13.03
C LYS A 607 -3.21 11.80 13.98
N GLU A 608 -4.36 11.14 13.79
CA GLU A 608 -5.52 11.28 14.67
C GLU A 608 -5.24 10.70 16.05
N ALA A 609 -4.71 9.48 16.13
CA ALA A 609 -4.27 8.84 17.37
C ALA A 609 -3.25 9.73 18.10
N TYR A 610 -2.23 10.23 17.40
CA TYR A 610 -1.24 11.15 17.96
C TYR A 610 -1.90 12.42 18.54
N GLN A 611 -2.84 13.02 17.81
CA GLN A 611 -3.49 14.28 18.18
C GLN A 611 -4.54 14.15 19.28
N ARG A 612 -5.32 13.07 19.26
CA ARG A 612 -6.50 12.90 20.10
C ARG A 612 -6.24 11.98 21.30
N CYS A 613 -5.35 11.01 21.14
CA CYS A 613 -5.21 9.88 22.07
C CYS A 613 -3.82 9.77 22.72
N THR A 614 -2.88 10.68 22.44
CA THR A 614 -1.55 10.68 23.11
C THR A 614 -1.31 11.94 23.93
N ASN A 615 -0.40 11.84 24.90
CA ASN A 615 0.11 12.98 25.68
C ASN A 615 1.27 13.71 24.98
N PHE A 616 1.52 13.41 23.69
CA PHE A 616 2.59 13.97 22.85
C PHE A 616 4.04 13.65 23.28
N LYS A 617 4.26 12.79 24.28
CA LYS A 617 5.59 12.35 24.77
C LYS A 617 5.69 10.84 24.72
N ASP A 618 6.82 10.27 24.29
CA ASP A 618 6.99 8.80 24.15
C ASP A 618 5.79 8.15 23.44
N PHE A 619 5.35 8.80 22.36
CA PHE A 619 4.09 8.50 21.68
C PHE A 619 4.13 7.12 21.00
N GLU A 620 5.31 6.59 20.70
CA GLU A 620 5.50 5.31 20.02
C GLU A 620 4.85 4.17 20.80
N LYS A 621 5.02 4.16 22.14
CA LYS A 621 4.37 3.21 23.03
C LYS A 621 2.85 3.40 23.08
N GLN A 622 2.39 4.65 23.04
CA GLN A 622 0.97 4.97 23.12
C GLN A 622 0.25 4.56 21.84
N ILE A 623 0.82 4.82 20.67
CA ILE A 623 0.23 4.41 19.39
C ILE A 623 0.21 2.88 19.26
N LEU A 624 1.27 2.17 19.72
CA LEU A 624 1.23 0.69 19.75
C LEU A 624 0.12 0.14 20.65
N ARG A 625 -0.22 0.85 21.74
CA ARG A 625 -1.34 0.48 22.60
C ARG A 625 -2.67 0.73 21.91
N ILE A 626 -2.85 1.92 21.34
CA ILE A 626 -4.06 2.31 20.62
C ILE A 626 -4.37 1.32 19.48
N ASP A 627 -3.38 1.00 18.64
CA ASP A 627 -3.53 0.06 17.51
C ASP A 627 -3.92 -1.36 17.94
N LEU A 628 -3.46 -1.81 19.12
CA LEU A 628 -3.91 -3.08 19.70
C LEU A 628 -5.35 -2.98 20.21
N HIS A 629 -5.66 -1.93 20.96
CA HIS A 629 -7.00 -1.74 21.50
C HIS A 629 -8.02 -1.69 20.36
N ASP A 630 -7.70 -1.03 19.23
CA ASP A 630 -8.62 -0.89 18.07
C ASP A 630 -8.94 -2.28 17.48
N ARG A 631 -7.99 -3.22 17.58
CA ARG A 631 -8.23 -4.62 17.20
C ARG A 631 -9.13 -5.34 18.21
N GLN A 632 -8.89 -5.17 19.51
CA GLN A 632 -9.66 -5.85 20.56
C GLN A 632 -11.13 -5.39 20.56
N ALA A 633 -11.34 -4.09 20.40
CA ALA A 633 -12.63 -3.46 20.13
C ALA A 633 -13.38 -4.13 18.97
N GLY A 634 -12.75 -4.20 17.79
CA GLY A 634 -13.36 -4.85 16.64
C GLY A 634 -13.62 -6.35 16.85
N GLN A 635 -12.85 -7.03 17.71
CA GLN A 635 -13.12 -8.43 18.07
C GLN A 635 -14.37 -8.56 18.96
N ALA A 636 -14.56 -7.65 19.92
CA ALA A 636 -15.75 -7.62 20.77
C ALA A 636 -17.02 -7.34 19.95
N GLN A 637 -17.00 -6.31 19.10
CA GLN A 637 -18.10 -5.99 18.18
C GLN A 637 -18.45 -7.16 17.24
N SER A 638 -17.44 -7.86 16.72
CA SER A 638 -17.69 -9.02 15.86
C SER A 638 -18.33 -10.18 16.64
N ALA A 639 -17.92 -10.40 17.91
CA ALA A 639 -18.49 -11.43 18.76
C ALA A 639 -19.92 -11.11 19.20
N GLU A 640 -20.24 -9.83 19.43
CA GLU A 640 -21.60 -9.35 19.70
C GLU A 640 -22.51 -9.57 18.49
N ALA A 641 -22.06 -9.18 17.28
CA ALA A 641 -22.81 -9.40 16.06
C ALA A 641 -23.10 -10.89 15.78
N GLU A 642 -22.14 -11.79 16.04
CA GLU A 642 -22.35 -13.24 15.93
C GLU A 642 -23.33 -13.77 17.00
N ALA A 643 -23.36 -13.18 18.19
CA ALA A 643 -24.30 -13.55 19.25
C ALA A 643 -25.74 -13.11 18.93
N GLU A 644 -25.92 -11.94 18.30
CA GLU A 644 -27.21 -11.43 17.85
C GLU A 644 -27.79 -12.25 16.68
N GLU A 645 -26.96 -12.68 15.71
CA GLU A 645 -27.43 -13.57 14.63
C GLU A 645 -27.77 -15.00 15.11
N GLY A 646 -27.25 -15.41 16.28
CA GLY A 646 -27.39 -16.75 16.83
C GLY A 646 -28.63 -17.01 17.71
N ASP A 647 -29.41 -15.99 18.06
CA ASP A 647 -30.60 -16.11 18.92
C ASP A 647 -31.92 -16.07 18.10
N PRO A 648 -32.62 -17.22 17.90
CA PRO A 648 -33.91 -17.23 17.21
C PRO A 648 -35.06 -16.62 18.03
N SER A 649 -34.80 -16.16 19.27
CA SER A 649 -35.82 -15.56 20.13
C SER A 649 -35.91 -14.03 20.04
N LEU A 650 -35.03 -13.38 19.27
CA LEU A 650 -35.01 -11.92 19.10
C LEU A 650 -35.66 -11.43 17.79
N THR A 651 -36.54 -12.23 17.17
CA THR A 651 -37.47 -11.70 16.17
C THR A 651 -38.76 -11.26 16.87
N ASP A 652 -39.00 -9.95 16.84
CA ASP A 652 -40.24 -9.25 17.18
C ASP A 652 -40.64 -9.23 18.66
N GLU A 653 -39.84 -8.56 19.49
CA GLU A 653 -40.44 -7.75 20.56
C GLU A 653 -40.14 -6.27 20.24
N GLU A 654 -41.16 -5.56 19.74
CA GLU A 654 -41.21 -4.10 19.83
C GLU A 654 -41.08 -3.73 21.32
N GLU A 655 -39.85 -3.54 21.79
CA GLU A 655 -39.64 -2.79 23.01
C GLU A 655 -40.18 -1.38 22.75
N ALA A 656 -41.32 -1.10 23.36
CA ALA A 656 -41.86 0.23 23.47
C ALA A 656 -40.84 1.08 24.24
N VAL A 657 -39.92 1.70 23.49
CA VAL A 657 -39.05 2.75 23.98
C VAL A 657 -39.98 3.88 24.42
N GLY A 658 -40.13 4.01 25.73
CA GLY A 658 -40.75 5.19 26.32
C GLY A 658 -40.04 6.42 25.76
N GLN A 659 -40.81 7.38 25.24
CA GLN A 659 -40.30 8.66 24.78
C GLN A 659 -39.27 9.18 25.79
N PRO A 660 -38.03 9.50 25.36
CA PRO A 660 -37.12 10.23 26.22
C PRO A 660 -37.76 11.59 26.48
N ASP A 661 -38.04 11.88 27.74
CA ASP A 661 -38.44 13.22 28.17
C ASP A 661 -37.22 14.14 28.02
N TYR A 662 -37.10 14.78 26.85
CA TYR A 662 -36.05 15.75 26.54
C TYR A 662 -36.31 17.12 27.18
N THR A 663 -36.77 17.15 28.44
CA THR A 663 -36.71 18.36 29.26
C THR A 663 -35.31 18.48 29.88
N THR A 664 -34.29 18.73 29.05
CA THR A 664 -32.94 19.03 29.54
C THR A 664 -32.44 20.36 29.00
N ALA A 665 -32.31 21.32 29.92
CA ALA A 665 -31.92 22.71 29.69
C ALA A 665 -30.65 22.87 28.83
N ALA A 666 -30.67 23.86 27.94
CA ALA A 666 -29.55 24.20 27.05
C ALA A 666 -28.28 24.56 27.86
N SER A 667 -27.16 23.85 27.60
CA SER A 667 -25.86 24.12 28.23
C SER A 667 -24.79 24.50 27.21
N VAL A 668 -23.94 25.48 27.56
CA VAL A 668 -22.86 26.00 26.70
C VAL A 668 -21.53 25.46 27.19
N HIS A 669 -20.71 24.91 26.29
CA HIS A 669 -19.37 24.42 26.60
C HIS A 669 -18.32 25.49 26.24
N GLY A 670 -17.63 26.03 27.25
CA GLY A 670 -16.55 27.01 27.08
C GLY A 670 -15.16 26.37 27.15
N HIS A 671 -14.30 26.65 26.17
CA HIS A 671 -12.89 26.23 26.18
C HIS A 671 -11.99 27.32 26.77
N HIS A 672 -11.60 27.19 28.04
CA HIS A 672 -10.43 27.87 28.60
C HIS A 672 -9.77 27.03 29.70
N GLY A 673 -8.65 26.39 29.37
CA GLY A 673 -7.76 25.74 30.34
C GLY A 673 -8.32 24.48 31.01
N LYS A 674 -7.43 23.76 31.71
CA LYS A 674 -7.68 22.45 32.32
C LYS A 674 -8.96 22.46 33.19
N GLY A 675 -10.02 21.78 32.72
CA GLY A 675 -11.21 21.45 33.53
C GLY A 675 -12.47 22.30 33.29
N GLY A 676 -12.82 22.62 32.04
CA GLY A 676 -14.10 23.29 31.74
C GLY A 676 -15.30 22.36 31.96
N GLY A 677 -16.07 22.57 33.04
CA GLY A 677 -17.36 21.91 33.27
C GLY A 677 -18.51 22.55 32.48
N LYS A 678 -19.65 21.85 32.41
CA LYS A 678 -20.91 22.36 31.82
C LYS A 678 -21.38 23.61 32.60
N MET A 679 -21.77 24.67 31.88
CA MET A 679 -22.43 25.84 32.45
C MET A 679 -23.74 26.11 31.70
N THR A 680 -24.76 26.59 32.41
CA THR A 680 -26.01 27.02 31.79
C THR A 680 -25.83 28.42 31.16
N ILE A 681 -26.67 28.77 30.18
CA ILE A 681 -26.61 30.10 29.54
C ILE A 681 -26.81 31.22 30.58
N ALA A 682 -27.70 31.01 31.56
CA ALA A 682 -27.92 31.93 32.66
C ALA A 682 -26.67 32.12 33.54
N GLU A 683 -25.89 31.06 33.77
CA GLU A 683 -24.61 31.16 34.50
C GLU A 683 -23.54 31.93 33.72
N VAL A 684 -23.53 31.83 32.38
CA VAL A 684 -22.61 32.58 31.52
C VAL A 684 -22.91 34.08 31.60
N GLU A 685 -24.18 34.48 31.49
CA GLU A 685 -24.59 35.88 31.63
C GLU A 685 -24.34 36.41 33.05
N GLY A 686 -24.66 35.62 34.07
CA GLY A 686 -24.44 35.97 35.47
C GLY A 686 -22.96 36.13 35.85
N ARG A 687 -22.05 35.37 35.25
CA ARG A 687 -20.60 35.50 35.48
C ARG A 687 -19.95 36.62 34.67
N ALA A 688 -20.63 37.13 33.64
CA ALA A 688 -20.12 38.13 32.72
C ALA A 688 -20.87 39.47 32.79
N THR A 689 -21.49 39.79 33.94
CA THR A 689 -22.33 40.99 34.15
C THR A 689 -21.66 42.31 33.79
N ASP A 690 -20.33 42.39 33.95
CA ASP A 690 -19.54 43.60 33.65
C ASP A 690 -19.04 43.65 32.20
N ASN A 691 -19.25 42.59 31.42
CA ASN A 691 -18.83 42.48 30.03
C ASN A 691 -20.01 42.72 29.09
N ARG A 692 -20.04 43.89 28.46
CA ARG A 692 -21.07 44.28 27.48
C ARG A 692 -21.30 43.26 26.36
N ASN A 693 -20.32 42.43 26.03
CA ASN A 693 -20.46 41.44 24.96
C ASN A 693 -21.44 40.31 25.31
N TYR A 694 -21.63 40.05 26.60
CA TYR A 694 -22.50 39.00 27.14
C TYR A 694 -23.82 39.55 27.69
N ARG A 695 -24.10 40.85 27.51
CA ARG A 695 -25.42 41.41 27.79
C ARG A 695 -26.41 40.91 26.73
N ASP A 696 -27.56 40.43 27.20
CA ASP A 696 -28.65 39.86 26.38
C ASP A 696 -28.12 38.76 25.44
N PHE A 697 -27.14 37.98 25.92
CA PHE A 697 -26.42 36.97 25.13
C PHE A 697 -27.35 35.87 24.66
N GLN A 698 -28.28 35.43 25.52
CA GLN A 698 -29.28 34.43 25.17
C GLN A 698 -30.16 34.90 24.02
N GLU A 699 -30.76 36.09 24.11
CA GLU A 699 -31.64 36.62 23.06
C GLU A 699 -30.89 36.75 21.73
N ARG A 700 -29.64 37.21 21.78
CA ARG A 700 -28.78 37.37 20.59
C ARG A 700 -28.36 36.04 19.99
N LEU A 701 -28.11 35.03 20.82
CA LEU A 701 -27.78 33.68 20.37
C LEU A 701 -29.01 33.00 19.75
N SER A 702 -30.18 33.09 20.38
CA SER A 702 -31.45 32.63 19.82
C SER A 702 -31.72 33.26 18.46
N ALA A 703 -31.62 34.59 18.35
CA ALA A 703 -31.84 35.30 17.09
C ALA A 703 -30.81 34.92 16.02
N HIS A 704 -29.56 34.69 16.41
CA HIS A 704 -28.53 34.24 15.48
C HIS A 704 -28.83 32.84 14.93
N MET A 705 -29.15 31.88 15.80
CA MET A 705 -29.43 30.50 15.39
C MET A 705 -30.71 30.41 14.56
N GLN A 706 -31.77 31.14 14.94
CA GLN A 706 -33.00 31.22 14.14
C GLN A 706 -32.74 31.76 12.73
N ASN A 707 -31.93 32.82 12.60
CA ASN A 707 -31.60 33.35 11.27
C ASN A 707 -30.67 32.41 10.49
N HIS A 708 -29.69 31.80 11.16
CA HIS A 708 -28.74 30.90 10.52
C HIS A 708 -29.43 29.67 9.92
N PHE A 709 -30.30 29.00 10.67
CA PHE A 709 -31.02 27.80 10.18
C PHE A 709 -32.18 28.14 9.25
N LYS A 710 -32.70 29.37 9.30
CA LYS A 710 -33.62 29.87 8.27
C LYS A 710 -32.92 30.02 6.92
N ASP A 711 -31.66 30.44 6.92
CA ASP A 711 -30.86 30.64 5.70
C ASP A 711 -30.14 29.36 5.25
N ASN A 712 -29.92 28.40 6.15
CA ASN A 712 -29.22 27.11 5.90
C ASN A 712 -30.01 25.94 6.54
N PRO A 713 -31.19 25.58 6.01
CA PRO A 713 -32.06 24.54 6.59
C PRO A 713 -31.47 23.12 6.54
N GLU A 714 -30.45 22.88 5.70
CA GLU A 714 -29.68 21.63 5.64
C GLU A 714 -28.83 21.36 6.88
N ASP A 715 -28.52 22.39 7.67
CA ASP A 715 -27.71 22.28 8.89
C ASP A 715 -28.57 21.92 10.11
N LEU A 716 -29.90 21.77 9.95
CA LEU A 716 -30.78 21.31 11.02
C LEU A 716 -30.58 19.80 11.24
N PRO A 717 -30.27 19.37 12.48
CA PRO A 717 -30.08 17.96 12.78
C PRO A 717 -31.37 17.17 12.47
N LEU A 718 -31.23 16.09 11.72
CA LEU A 718 -32.31 15.13 11.46
C LEU A 718 -32.49 14.26 12.69
N VAL A 719 -33.70 14.17 13.21
CA VAL A 719 -34.10 13.12 14.16
C VAL A 719 -35.06 12.21 13.41
N ASP A 720 -34.69 10.93 13.29
CA ASP A 720 -35.47 9.88 12.62
C ASP A 720 -35.90 10.22 11.17
N GLY A 721 -35.00 10.86 10.42
CA GLY A 721 -35.22 11.19 9.00
C GLY A 721 -36.15 12.38 8.75
N THR A 722 -36.61 13.08 9.79
CA THR A 722 -37.41 14.31 9.66
C THR A 722 -36.59 15.51 10.13
N ALA A 723 -36.58 16.60 9.37
CA ALA A 723 -35.89 17.83 9.76
C ALA A 723 -36.54 18.40 11.04
N ALA A 724 -35.76 18.50 12.12
CA ALA A 724 -36.23 19.14 13.35
C ALA A 724 -36.47 20.63 13.10
N ALA A 725 -37.57 21.18 13.62
CA ALA A 725 -37.81 22.62 13.60
C ALA A 725 -37.11 23.27 14.80
N PHE A 726 -36.18 24.19 14.56
CA PHE A 726 -35.55 24.96 15.64
C PHE A 726 -36.49 26.09 16.08
N GLU A 727 -37.21 25.89 17.19
CA GLU A 727 -37.89 26.95 17.93
C GLU A 727 -36.89 27.55 18.93
N GLY A 728 -36.74 28.87 18.98
CA GLY A 728 -35.72 29.49 19.84
C GLY A 728 -36.01 29.27 21.33
N PHE A 729 -34.98 29.36 22.18
CA PHE A 729 -35.09 29.13 23.62
C PHE A 729 -36.21 29.98 24.26
N SER A 730 -37.21 29.36 24.87
CA SER A 730 -38.21 30.07 25.68
C SER A 730 -37.69 30.31 27.10
N PRO A 731 -38.23 31.29 27.85
CA PRO A 731 -37.89 31.50 29.26
C PRO A 731 -38.23 30.29 30.17
N GLU A 732 -39.09 29.37 29.70
CA GLU A 732 -39.54 28.20 30.45
C GLU A 732 -38.59 27.00 30.29
N ASP A 733 -37.71 27.00 29.28
CA ASP A 733 -36.75 25.92 28.98
C ASP A 733 -35.45 25.97 29.82
N LEU A 734 -35.44 26.76 30.89
CA LEU A 734 -34.24 27.19 31.63
C LEU A 734 -34.24 26.91 33.14
N VAL A 735 -35.16 26.08 33.65
CA VAL A 735 -35.15 25.66 35.07
C VAL A 735 -34.49 24.30 35.25
#